data_AF-A0A930KXT4-F1
#
_entry.id   AF-A0A930KXT4-F1
#
_cell.length_a   1.000
_cell.length_b   1.000
_cell.length_c   1.000
_cell.angle_alpha   90.00
_cell.angle_beta   90.00
_cell.angle_gamma   90.00
#
_symmetry.space_group_name_H-M   'P 1'
#
loop_
_entity.id
_entity.type
_entity.pdbx_description
1 polymer ?
#
loop_
_entity_poly.entity_id
_entity_poly.type
_entity_poly.pdbx_seq_one_letter_code
_entity_poly.pdbx_strand_id
1 'polypeptide(L)'
;MAEEISKPEQRIYDIAAREHISYEEACRLAIDGLLDSGVVTEEMVVPSYEEALRSIQKRQATEAKGMKESWYDTTKPDTPIWSILHEELKAKIGKEGASTIHRESNKVVGFLADPNAKDLKRKGLVVGYVQSGKTANFSAVIAKAVDEGYRFVIVLAGMYNNLRRQTQERLDNDVLSACDEYKGVRPLTDVTGDISWKPIQWGFKGKDIVFFAVVKKNSRRLENLLHKLEVANKEGLLDNVPVLIIDDESDQATPNTAKEDEEYSSINRLLRQIWDQVSTGSYVAYTATPFANVLMNPDDEERYTEHVKSSNSDNPEGEDIERYPGLYPSDFIYALEQPKGYIGASHIFGTPFWASENADGTLDDGLDIDAVRPISEGDAKVLRPPTAKEAKEGAVYAPKMVPSLENAVLWFMIATALRRRRAQKKQHSSMLIHFSQRVETHFEAYEIIKDYISELQENYDQSEINDAMQGLYEREVARMRAVRPEAVYPEWDELKPAVYKTICETKCIVENGSSEERLEYIADSPATYVVVGGNTLARGLTLEGLISSYYIRTSKTYDTLLQMGRWFGFRPMYEDLIRLWTTGGIQSYYRHLAGVEEEIREEIRRKGNSPKTVGVKIRTHPGVLQVTAPNKMRHAKVFNLDFTGKLHQLTRFDEKNTEVLNHNIQVFESLVNTISGSQEALRGKNNGSYLFTRVPVETVLTYLKDFEIHPSHNKTVMGKMVEWIGKYVDQDWNVIIYSGTRKNMIQRNFAGLDIRMANRSAEINSEPGVTDLGALTVAGSEVVDLKILADAGILKDPDKFKKVKEKEWPALRYLNGNTPLLVIYVVNPQSPSEGRATRRDLDATAPVVLHAVLLPQVAGSGDGHFVAVETNDPEPDEEEQEEDNSFLDLDDDDEGDYDG
;
A
#
# COMPACT_ATOMS: atom_id res chain seq x y z
N MET A 1 0.34 -22.98 19.36
CA MET A 1 -0.03 -23.93 18.27
C MET A 1 -1.14 -23.34 17.39
N ALA A 2 -0.78 -22.63 16.31
CA ALA A 2 -1.60 -22.43 15.10
C ALA A 2 -0.93 -21.36 14.20
N GLU A 3 0.30 -21.63 13.73
CA GLU A 3 0.76 -21.07 12.45
C GLU A 3 0.69 -22.19 11.40
N GLU A 4 0.68 -21.77 10.12
CA GLU A 4 0.68 -22.59 8.90
C GLU A 4 -0.69 -22.77 8.20
N ILE A 5 -1.03 -21.80 7.34
CA ILE A 5 -1.77 -22.10 6.09
C ILE A 5 -0.74 -22.76 5.16
N SER A 6 -0.97 -24.03 4.81
CA SER A 6 -0.07 -24.77 3.91
C SER A 6 -0.22 -24.28 2.46
N LYS A 7 0.84 -24.37 1.63
CA LYS A 7 0.80 -24.06 0.18
C LYS A 7 -0.40 -24.68 -0.59
N PRO A 8 -0.86 -25.90 -0.25
CA PRO A 8 -2.09 -26.47 -0.79
C PRO A 8 -3.36 -25.64 -0.58
N GLU A 9 -3.55 -25.02 0.58
CA GLU A 9 -4.75 -24.25 0.89
C GLU A 9 -4.88 -22.99 0.03
N GLN A 10 -3.81 -22.20 -0.13
CA GLN A 10 -3.89 -21.00 -0.98
C GLN A 10 -4.19 -21.36 -2.43
N ARG A 11 -3.62 -22.45 -2.98
CA ARG A 11 -3.97 -22.88 -4.35
C ARG A 11 -5.44 -23.30 -4.48
N ILE A 12 -6.05 -23.87 -3.43
CA ILE A 12 -7.49 -24.16 -3.41
C ILE A 12 -8.30 -22.84 -3.45
N TYR A 13 -7.90 -21.85 -2.66
CA TYR A 13 -8.54 -20.52 -2.66
C TYR A 13 -8.43 -19.82 -4.02
N ASP A 14 -7.23 -19.79 -4.61
CA ASP A 14 -6.95 -19.10 -5.87
C ASP A 14 -7.75 -19.72 -7.03
N ILE A 15 -7.82 -21.05 -7.11
CA ILE A 15 -8.59 -21.74 -8.15
C ILE A 15 -10.09 -21.50 -7.96
N ALA A 16 -10.59 -21.58 -6.73
CA ALA A 16 -12.01 -21.32 -6.45
C ALA A 16 -12.39 -19.88 -6.82
N ALA A 17 -11.53 -18.91 -6.50
CA ALA A 17 -11.75 -17.49 -6.82
C ALA A 17 -11.71 -17.23 -8.34
N ARG A 18 -10.75 -17.82 -9.04
CA ARG A 18 -10.55 -17.63 -10.48
C ARG A 18 -11.65 -18.30 -11.32
N GLU A 19 -12.02 -19.52 -10.97
CA GLU A 19 -12.95 -20.34 -11.77
C GLU A 19 -14.41 -20.22 -11.28
N HIS A 20 -14.67 -19.52 -10.17
CA HIS A 20 -15.99 -19.39 -9.54
C HIS A 20 -16.65 -20.73 -9.18
N ILE A 21 -15.86 -21.66 -8.63
CA ILE A 21 -16.28 -23.02 -8.27
C ILE A 21 -16.15 -23.25 -6.76
N SER A 22 -16.70 -24.36 -6.27
CA SER A 22 -16.57 -24.74 -4.85
C SER A 22 -15.11 -25.06 -4.48
N TYR A 23 -14.75 -24.92 -3.21
CA TYR A 23 -13.41 -25.31 -2.73
C TYR A 23 -13.12 -26.81 -2.91
N GLU A 24 -14.16 -27.65 -2.91
CA GLU A 24 -14.05 -29.08 -3.25
C GLU A 24 -13.68 -29.31 -4.72
N GLU A 25 -14.32 -28.60 -5.65
CA GLU A 25 -13.99 -28.65 -7.07
C GLU A 25 -12.60 -28.03 -7.34
N ALA A 26 -12.27 -26.93 -6.67
CA ALA A 26 -10.97 -26.28 -6.77
C ALA A 26 -9.83 -27.17 -6.25
N CYS A 27 -10.06 -27.91 -5.17
CA CYS A 27 -9.12 -28.89 -4.63
C CYS A 27 -8.88 -30.03 -5.62
N ARG A 28 -9.93 -30.55 -6.27
CA ARG A 28 -9.76 -31.57 -7.33
C ARG A 28 -8.94 -31.04 -8.49
N LEU A 29 -9.27 -29.86 -9.01
CA LEU A 29 -8.49 -29.23 -10.10
C LEU A 29 -7.05 -28.92 -9.69
N ALA A 30 -6.80 -28.63 -8.41
CA ALA A 30 -5.46 -28.42 -7.88
C ALA A 30 -4.63 -29.72 -7.91
N ILE A 31 -5.22 -30.83 -7.45
CA ILE A 31 -4.60 -32.15 -7.44
C ILE A 31 -4.35 -32.63 -8.88
N ASP A 32 -5.36 -32.58 -9.75
CA ASP A 32 -5.27 -33.05 -11.14
C ASP A 32 -4.16 -32.31 -11.89
N GLY A 33 -4.09 -30.97 -11.75
CA GLY A 33 -3.03 -30.18 -12.37
C GLY A 33 -1.62 -30.44 -11.81
N LEU A 34 -1.48 -31.01 -10.61
CA LEU A 34 -0.18 -31.44 -10.08
C LEU A 34 0.22 -32.82 -10.60
N LEU A 35 -0.74 -33.73 -10.71
CA LEU A 35 -0.51 -35.07 -11.27
C LEU A 35 -0.14 -35.01 -12.75
N ASP A 36 -0.79 -34.13 -13.51
CA ASP A 36 -0.49 -33.88 -14.92
C ASP A 36 0.92 -33.31 -15.17
N SER A 37 1.57 -32.77 -14.13
CA SER A 37 2.94 -32.25 -14.23
C SER A 37 4.02 -33.35 -14.24
N GLY A 38 3.69 -34.56 -13.79
CA GLY A 38 4.61 -35.70 -13.70
C GLY A 38 5.75 -35.55 -12.67
N VAL A 39 5.71 -34.51 -11.83
CA VAL A 39 6.75 -34.20 -10.81
C VAL A 39 6.46 -34.85 -9.46
N VAL A 40 5.20 -35.23 -9.21
CA VAL A 40 4.68 -35.72 -7.92
C VAL A 40 3.68 -36.85 -8.14
N THR A 41 3.55 -37.78 -7.19
CA THR A 41 2.59 -38.91 -7.25
C THR A 41 1.33 -38.62 -6.43
N GLU A 42 0.25 -39.35 -6.74
CA GLU A 42 -1.05 -39.23 -6.06
C GLU A 42 -0.93 -39.43 -4.53
N GLU A 43 -0.14 -40.42 -4.12
CA GLU A 43 0.17 -40.72 -2.71
C GLU A 43 0.90 -39.57 -1.99
N MET A 44 1.61 -38.70 -2.72
CA MET A 44 2.36 -37.57 -2.15
C MET A 44 1.53 -36.28 -2.01
N VAL A 45 0.50 -36.11 -2.83
CA VAL A 45 -0.22 -34.82 -2.98
C VAL A 45 -1.61 -34.87 -2.36
N VAL A 46 -2.35 -35.96 -2.60
CA VAL A 46 -3.74 -36.09 -2.16
C VAL A 46 -3.90 -35.90 -0.64
N PRO A 47 -3.07 -36.51 0.23
CA PRO A 47 -3.24 -36.35 1.69
C PRO A 47 -3.13 -34.89 2.13
N SER A 48 -2.17 -34.14 1.57
CA SER A 48 -1.91 -32.75 1.92
C SER A 48 -2.99 -31.80 1.43
N TYR A 49 -3.55 -32.04 0.23
CA TYR A 49 -4.64 -31.23 -0.31
C TYR A 49 -6.00 -31.56 0.32
N GLU A 50 -6.24 -32.82 0.70
CA GLU A 50 -7.43 -33.18 1.47
C GLU A 50 -7.40 -32.58 2.89
N GLU A 51 -6.23 -32.57 3.54
CA GLU A 51 -6.05 -31.93 4.85
C GLU A 51 -6.27 -30.41 4.76
N ALA A 52 -5.73 -29.78 3.72
CA ALA A 52 -5.97 -28.37 3.39
C ALA A 52 -7.46 -28.08 3.17
N LEU A 53 -8.15 -28.89 2.37
CA LEU A 53 -9.58 -28.75 2.15
C LEU A 53 -10.38 -28.90 3.45
N ARG A 54 -10.05 -29.88 4.30
CA ARG A 54 -10.69 -30.05 5.62
C ARG A 54 -10.46 -28.85 6.52
N SER A 55 -9.27 -28.26 6.51
CA SER A 55 -8.94 -27.06 7.26
C SER A 55 -9.71 -25.83 6.76
N ILE A 56 -9.85 -25.66 5.44
CA ILE A 56 -10.71 -24.64 4.82
C ILE A 56 -12.16 -24.82 5.24
N GLN A 57 -12.69 -26.04 5.12
CA GLN A 57 -14.06 -26.37 5.51
C GLN A 57 -14.30 -26.18 7.02
N LYS A 58 -13.31 -26.50 7.87
CA LYS A 58 -13.37 -26.25 9.31
C LYS A 58 -13.37 -24.76 9.61
N ARG A 59 -12.61 -23.93 8.88
CA ARG A 59 -12.67 -22.46 8.99
C ARG A 59 -13.99 -21.90 8.50
N GLN A 60 -14.50 -22.34 7.35
CA GLN A 60 -15.83 -21.95 6.89
C GLN A 60 -16.91 -22.37 7.90
N ALA A 61 -16.76 -23.53 8.55
CA ALA A 61 -17.65 -23.95 9.61
C ALA A 61 -17.50 -23.10 10.87
N THR A 62 -16.31 -22.63 11.22
CA THR A 62 -16.04 -21.71 12.35
C THR A 62 -16.52 -20.29 12.06
N GLU A 63 -16.31 -19.76 10.86
CA GLU A 63 -16.88 -18.51 10.37
C GLU A 63 -18.41 -18.60 10.30
N ALA A 64 -18.95 -19.72 9.82
CA ALA A 64 -20.39 -19.98 9.83
C ALA A 64 -20.93 -20.21 11.24
N LYS A 65 -20.12 -20.69 12.20
CA LYS A 65 -20.47 -20.76 13.63
C LYS A 65 -20.47 -19.37 14.26
N GLY A 66 -19.46 -18.55 13.98
CA GLY A 66 -19.37 -17.15 14.40
C GLY A 66 -20.42 -16.26 13.72
N MET A 67 -20.84 -16.57 12.49
CA MET A 67 -22.01 -15.96 11.84
C MET A 67 -23.33 -16.52 12.36
N LYS A 68 -23.42 -17.81 12.75
CA LYS A 68 -24.58 -18.36 13.46
C LYS A 68 -24.74 -17.79 14.88
N GLU A 69 -23.66 -17.28 15.47
CA GLU A 69 -23.63 -16.53 16.73
C GLU A 69 -23.65 -15.00 16.51
N SER A 70 -23.75 -14.52 15.26
CA SER A 70 -23.94 -13.08 15.01
C SER A 70 -25.35 -12.69 15.46
N TRP A 71 -25.43 -11.61 16.24
CA TRP A 71 -26.71 -11.04 16.69
C TRP A 71 -27.55 -10.51 15.50
N TYR A 72 -26.92 -10.24 14.36
CA TYR A 72 -27.56 -9.68 13.17
C TYR A 72 -27.93 -10.78 12.17
N ASP A 73 -29.23 -11.02 12.02
CA ASP A 73 -29.76 -12.04 11.12
C ASP A 73 -29.81 -11.56 9.66
N THR A 74 -28.79 -11.91 8.91
CA THR A 74 -28.65 -11.58 7.48
C THR A 74 -29.63 -12.31 6.56
N THR A 75 -30.42 -13.25 7.07
CA THR A 75 -31.43 -13.99 6.29
C THR A 75 -32.79 -13.31 6.28
N LYS A 76 -32.99 -12.30 7.14
CA LYS A 76 -34.22 -11.50 7.16
C LYS A 76 -34.36 -10.70 5.86
N PRO A 77 -35.61 -10.44 5.41
CA PRO A 77 -35.87 -9.46 4.36
C PRO A 77 -35.24 -8.10 4.70
N ASP A 78 -34.97 -7.30 3.66
CA ASP A 78 -34.47 -5.93 3.84
C ASP A 78 -35.35 -5.16 4.84
N THR A 79 -34.70 -4.52 5.81
CA THR A 79 -35.37 -3.73 6.84
C THR A 79 -35.94 -2.43 6.23
N PRO A 80 -36.91 -1.76 6.89
CA PRO A 80 -37.68 -0.68 6.25
C PRO A 80 -36.83 0.50 5.75
N ILE A 81 -35.93 1.04 6.58
CA ILE A 81 -35.09 2.18 6.19
C ILE A 81 -34.06 1.73 5.15
N TRP A 82 -33.43 0.57 5.37
CA TRP A 82 -32.49 0.00 4.40
C TRP A 82 -33.14 -0.27 3.04
N SER A 83 -34.39 -0.74 2.97
CA SER A 83 -35.09 -1.03 1.71
C SER A 83 -35.18 0.20 0.80
N ILE A 84 -35.47 1.38 1.35
CA ILE A 84 -35.53 2.64 0.60
C ILE A 84 -34.14 2.97 0.04
N LEU A 85 -33.13 3.00 0.92
CA LEU A 85 -31.76 3.32 0.53
C LEU A 85 -31.22 2.30 -0.49
N HIS A 86 -31.56 1.02 -0.36
CA HIS A 86 -31.14 -0.02 -1.27
C HIS A 86 -31.69 0.20 -2.68
N GLU A 87 -32.95 0.59 -2.82
CA GLU A 87 -33.54 0.95 -4.12
C GLU A 87 -32.90 2.21 -4.73
N GLU A 88 -32.62 3.22 -3.91
CA GLU A 88 -31.89 4.40 -4.39
C GLU A 88 -30.47 4.06 -4.87
N LEU A 89 -29.76 3.20 -4.15
CA LEU A 89 -28.44 2.72 -4.56
C LEU A 89 -28.51 1.92 -5.86
N LYS A 90 -29.54 1.07 -6.06
CA LYS A 90 -29.74 0.38 -7.34
C LYS A 90 -29.92 1.35 -8.49
N ALA A 91 -30.59 2.48 -8.28
CA ALA A 91 -30.73 3.53 -9.29
C ALA A 91 -29.42 4.29 -9.53
N LYS A 92 -28.66 4.61 -8.47
CA LYS A 92 -27.43 5.43 -8.53
C LYS A 92 -26.22 4.66 -9.08
N ILE A 93 -26.01 3.42 -8.65
CA ILE A 93 -24.80 2.63 -8.95
C ILE A 93 -25.08 1.27 -9.61
N GLY A 94 -26.34 0.98 -9.94
CA GLY A 94 -26.75 -0.27 -10.57
C GLY A 94 -26.94 -1.43 -9.60
N LYS A 95 -27.55 -2.51 -10.09
CA LYS A 95 -27.93 -3.69 -9.27
C LYS A 95 -26.73 -4.40 -8.66
N GLU A 96 -25.68 -4.61 -9.44
CA GLU A 96 -24.47 -5.33 -8.99
C GLU A 96 -23.75 -4.54 -7.87
N GLY A 97 -23.52 -3.23 -8.08
CA GLY A 97 -22.90 -2.36 -7.08
C GLY A 97 -23.72 -2.29 -5.78
N ALA A 98 -25.04 -2.11 -5.89
CA ALA A 98 -25.93 -2.11 -4.73
C ALA A 98 -25.92 -3.44 -3.97
N SER A 99 -25.90 -4.58 -4.68
CA SER A 99 -25.82 -5.91 -4.08
C SER A 99 -24.50 -6.14 -3.34
N THR A 100 -23.38 -5.64 -3.85
CA THR A 100 -22.09 -5.68 -3.15
C THR A 100 -22.15 -4.85 -1.87
N ILE A 101 -22.68 -3.62 -1.94
CA ILE A 101 -22.88 -2.79 -0.74
C ILE A 101 -23.77 -3.50 0.27
N HIS A 102 -24.85 -4.14 -0.17
CA HIS A 102 -25.74 -4.91 0.69
C HIS A 102 -25.01 -6.02 1.46
N ARG A 103 -24.26 -6.87 0.74
CA ARG A 103 -23.49 -7.98 1.33
C ARG A 103 -22.42 -7.48 2.30
N GLU A 104 -21.63 -6.50 1.87
CA GLU A 104 -20.52 -5.99 2.67
C GLU A 104 -21.01 -5.25 3.92
N SER A 105 -22.08 -4.46 3.81
CA SER A 105 -22.67 -3.80 4.99
C SER A 105 -23.33 -4.78 5.96
N ASN A 106 -23.90 -5.91 5.50
CA ASN A 106 -24.40 -6.96 6.40
C ASN A 106 -23.29 -7.53 7.29
N LYS A 107 -22.11 -7.80 6.71
CA LYS A 107 -20.96 -8.29 7.47
C LYS A 107 -20.52 -7.26 8.52
N VAL A 108 -20.42 -5.98 8.15
CA VAL A 108 -20.04 -4.91 9.08
C VAL A 108 -21.06 -4.75 10.22
N VAL A 109 -22.37 -4.79 9.93
CA VAL A 109 -23.41 -4.70 10.98
C VAL A 109 -23.30 -5.88 11.94
N GLY A 110 -23.03 -7.09 11.45
CA GLY A 110 -22.80 -8.27 12.29
C GLY A 110 -21.60 -8.16 13.25
N PHE A 111 -20.66 -7.24 12.99
CA PHE A 111 -19.55 -6.94 13.90
C PHE A 111 -19.82 -5.82 14.91
N LEU A 112 -20.93 -5.09 14.79
CA LEU A 112 -21.27 -4.07 15.77
C LEU A 112 -21.67 -4.72 17.10
N ALA A 113 -21.73 -3.93 18.17
CA ALA A 113 -22.39 -4.31 19.41
C ALA A 113 -23.89 -4.57 19.13
N ASP A 114 -24.45 -5.63 19.72
CA ASP A 114 -25.91 -5.81 19.75
C ASP A 114 -26.55 -4.61 20.48
N PRO A 115 -27.39 -3.80 19.83
CA PRO A 115 -28.01 -2.63 20.45
C PRO A 115 -28.99 -3.01 21.58
N ASN A 116 -29.36 -4.29 21.72
CA ASN A 116 -30.23 -4.78 22.79
C ASN A 116 -29.45 -5.35 23.98
N ALA A 117 -28.14 -5.55 23.85
CA ALA A 117 -27.26 -5.90 24.96
C ALA A 117 -27.02 -4.69 25.87
N LYS A 118 -26.63 -4.95 27.12
CA LYS A 118 -26.25 -3.90 28.07
C LYS A 118 -24.73 -3.81 28.19
N ASP A 119 -24.24 -2.58 28.28
CA ASP A 119 -22.83 -2.24 28.51
C ASP A 119 -21.87 -2.90 27.51
N LEU A 120 -22.37 -3.17 26.29
CA LEU A 120 -21.59 -3.79 25.23
C LEU A 120 -21.00 -2.72 24.33
N LYS A 121 -19.67 -2.65 24.32
CA LYS A 121 -18.89 -1.77 23.44
C LYS A 121 -18.10 -2.59 22.44
N ARG A 122 -18.06 -2.13 21.18
CA ARG A 122 -17.15 -2.68 20.16
C ARG A 122 -16.44 -1.59 19.38
N LYS A 123 -15.15 -1.79 19.10
CA LYS A 123 -14.28 -0.92 18.29
C LYS A 123 -13.76 -1.71 17.09
N GLY A 124 -14.00 -1.20 15.89
CA GLY A 124 -13.47 -1.84 14.68
C GLY A 124 -13.04 -0.88 13.59
N LEU A 125 -12.40 -1.45 12.57
CA LEU A 125 -11.85 -0.74 11.42
C LEU A 125 -12.36 -1.39 10.13
N VAL A 126 -12.94 -0.59 9.25
CA VAL A 126 -13.34 -0.98 7.90
C VAL A 126 -12.41 -0.33 6.88
N VAL A 127 -11.72 -1.18 6.12
CA VAL A 127 -10.71 -0.78 5.14
C VAL A 127 -11.29 -0.86 3.73
N GLY A 128 -11.63 0.29 3.15
CA GLY A 128 -12.09 0.40 1.76
C GLY A 128 -10.95 0.70 0.78
N TYR A 129 -11.24 0.78 -0.51
CA TYR A 129 -10.28 1.28 -1.50
C TYR A 129 -10.40 2.82 -1.63
N VAL A 130 -9.35 3.48 -2.12
CA VAL A 130 -9.35 4.94 -2.31
C VAL A 130 -10.45 5.33 -3.32
N GLN A 131 -11.41 6.17 -2.93
CA GLN A 131 -12.56 6.53 -3.80
C GLN A 131 -13.47 5.35 -4.22
N SER A 132 -13.55 4.29 -3.42
CA SER A 132 -14.36 3.10 -3.72
C SER A 132 -15.83 3.17 -3.33
N GLY A 133 -16.29 4.31 -2.78
CA GLY A 133 -17.66 4.44 -2.28
C GLY A 133 -17.84 4.05 -0.80
N LYS A 134 -16.82 4.20 0.05
CA LYS A 134 -16.89 3.98 1.52
C LYS A 134 -18.11 4.63 2.18
N THR A 135 -18.45 5.86 1.75
CA THR A 135 -19.63 6.59 2.23
C THR A 135 -20.94 5.86 1.98
N ALA A 136 -21.11 5.22 0.83
CA ALA A 136 -22.31 4.44 0.53
C ALA A 136 -22.37 3.18 1.41
N ASN A 137 -21.23 2.54 1.68
CA ASN A 137 -21.15 1.42 2.60
C ASN A 137 -21.53 1.81 4.04
N PHE A 138 -20.92 2.85 4.62
CA PHE A 138 -21.29 3.25 5.98
C PHE A 138 -22.72 3.83 6.06
N SER A 139 -23.25 4.42 4.99
CA SER A 139 -24.66 4.85 4.94
C SER A 139 -25.59 3.64 5.03
N ALA A 140 -25.27 2.55 4.34
CA ALA A 140 -25.98 1.27 4.45
C ALA A 140 -25.87 0.67 5.87
N VAL A 141 -24.68 0.71 6.48
CA VAL A 141 -24.47 0.26 7.87
C VAL A 141 -25.29 1.08 8.85
N ILE A 142 -25.31 2.41 8.71
CA ILE A 142 -26.12 3.30 9.55
C ILE A 142 -27.61 2.98 9.41
N ALA A 143 -28.13 2.88 8.18
CA ALA A 143 -29.54 2.58 7.94
C ALA A 143 -29.97 1.27 8.61
N LYS A 144 -29.19 0.19 8.41
CA LYS A 144 -29.42 -1.12 9.01
C LYS A 144 -29.29 -1.09 10.54
N ALA A 145 -28.28 -0.39 11.08
CA ALA A 145 -28.11 -0.26 12.52
C ALA A 145 -29.29 0.48 13.18
N VAL A 146 -29.81 1.53 12.54
CA VAL A 146 -30.99 2.26 13.02
C VAL A 146 -32.22 1.37 13.01
N ASP A 147 -32.43 0.58 11.94
CA ASP A 147 -33.52 -0.40 11.88
C ASP A 147 -33.44 -1.42 13.03
N GLU A 148 -32.23 -1.82 13.44
CA GLU A 148 -31.98 -2.77 14.55
C GLU A 148 -31.99 -2.14 15.95
N GLY A 149 -32.13 -0.82 16.07
CA GLY A 149 -32.35 -0.15 17.36
C GLY A 149 -31.22 0.76 17.84
N TYR A 150 -30.24 1.09 17.01
CA TYR A 150 -29.34 2.22 17.28
C TYR A 150 -30.10 3.54 17.26
N ARG A 151 -29.88 4.39 18.28
CA ARG A 151 -30.71 5.58 18.54
C ARG A 151 -29.94 6.90 18.54
N PHE A 152 -28.61 6.83 18.48
CA PHE A 152 -27.78 7.99 18.30
C PHE A 152 -26.63 7.66 17.35
N VAL A 153 -26.61 8.32 16.20
CA VAL A 153 -25.55 8.18 15.19
C VAL A 153 -24.69 9.44 15.19
N ILE A 154 -23.38 9.26 15.33
CA ILE A 154 -22.38 10.31 15.24
C ILE A 154 -21.43 9.95 14.10
N VAL A 155 -21.33 10.80 13.09
CA VAL A 155 -20.36 10.66 12.01
C VAL A 155 -19.28 11.72 12.20
N LEU A 156 -18.07 11.28 12.52
CA LEU A 156 -16.89 12.12 12.60
C LEU A 156 -16.35 12.31 11.18
N ALA A 157 -16.59 13.50 10.62
CA ALA A 157 -16.10 13.88 9.31
C ALA A 157 -14.69 14.48 9.38
N GLY A 158 -13.99 14.54 8.24
CA GLY A 158 -12.62 15.03 8.18
C GLY A 158 -12.41 16.48 8.64
N MET A 159 -11.15 16.92 8.58
CA MET A 159 -10.67 18.20 9.17
C MET A 159 -11.15 19.48 8.47
N TYR A 160 -11.82 19.37 7.32
CA TYR A 160 -12.15 20.52 6.46
C TYR A 160 -13.67 20.70 6.30
N ASN A 161 -14.11 21.96 6.20
CA ASN A 161 -15.53 22.31 6.14
C ASN A 161 -16.21 21.77 4.86
N ASN A 162 -15.51 21.80 3.73
CA ASN A 162 -16.02 21.28 2.46
C ASN A 162 -16.28 19.77 2.52
N LEU A 163 -15.34 19.00 3.08
CA LEU A 163 -15.48 17.55 3.22
C LEU A 163 -16.63 17.21 4.17
N ARG A 164 -16.71 17.89 5.32
CA ARG A 164 -17.81 17.73 6.27
C ARG A 164 -19.17 18.08 5.65
N ARG A 165 -19.23 19.16 4.85
CA ARG A 165 -20.46 19.55 4.13
C ARG A 165 -20.90 18.47 3.15
N GLN A 166 -19.98 17.93 2.35
CA GLN A 166 -20.28 16.85 1.40
C GLN A 166 -20.77 15.58 2.11
N THR A 167 -20.16 15.21 3.24
CA THR A 167 -20.61 14.05 4.03
C THR A 167 -22.01 14.29 4.60
N GLN A 168 -22.30 15.49 5.11
CA GLN A 168 -23.64 15.85 5.60
C GLN A 168 -24.67 15.82 4.48
N GLU A 169 -24.41 16.46 3.33
CA GLU A 169 -25.34 16.46 2.19
C GLU A 169 -25.66 15.04 1.70
N ARG A 170 -24.66 14.13 1.68
CA ARG A 170 -24.88 12.73 1.32
C ARG A 170 -25.75 12.02 2.34
N LEU A 171 -25.44 12.14 3.62
CA LEU A 171 -26.20 11.49 4.69
C LEU A 171 -27.63 12.03 4.81
N ASP A 172 -27.83 13.33 4.60
CA ASP A 172 -29.16 13.95 4.59
C ASP A 172 -30.03 13.36 3.47
N ASN A 173 -29.47 13.27 2.25
CA ASN A 173 -30.18 12.74 1.09
C ASN A 173 -30.39 11.22 1.13
N ASP A 174 -29.40 10.47 1.64
CA ASP A 174 -29.42 9.00 1.57
C ASP A 174 -30.06 8.40 2.84
N VAL A 175 -29.60 8.79 4.03
CA VAL A 175 -29.97 8.14 5.29
C VAL A 175 -31.13 8.84 5.97
N LEU A 176 -31.06 10.17 6.15
CA LEU A 176 -32.10 10.88 6.90
C LEU A 176 -33.42 10.89 6.14
N SER A 177 -33.38 11.09 4.82
CA SER A 177 -34.53 10.95 3.92
C SER A 177 -35.23 9.59 4.09
N ALA A 178 -34.48 8.49 4.11
CA ALA A 178 -35.03 7.16 4.33
C ALA A 178 -35.55 6.94 5.76
N CYS A 179 -34.89 7.53 6.77
CA CYS A 179 -35.30 7.41 8.17
C CYS A 179 -36.61 8.14 8.47
N ASP A 180 -36.83 9.32 7.89
CA ASP A 180 -37.96 10.20 8.20
C ASP A 180 -39.33 9.57 7.90
N GLU A 181 -39.39 8.53 7.06
CA GLU A 181 -40.62 7.77 6.81
C GLU A 181 -41.06 6.88 7.98
N TYR A 182 -40.11 6.44 8.83
CA TYR A 182 -40.35 5.44 9.88
C TYR A 182 -39.96 5.88 11.28
N LYS A 183 -39.08 6.88 11.41
CA LYS A 183 -38.51 7.33 12.68
C LYS A 183 -38.50 8.86 12.73
N GLY A 184 -38.65 9.41 13.93
CA GLY A 184 -38.46 10.84 14.18
C GLY A 184 -36.97 11.18 14.24
N VAL A 185 -36.42 11.70 13.15
CA VAL A 185 -35.02 12.11 13.09
C VAL A 185 -34.81 13.46 13.78
N ARG A 186 -33.77 13.56 14.61
CA ARG A 186 -33.34 14.79 15.30
C ARG A 186 -31.90 15.12 14.90
N PRO A 187 -31.68 15.82 13.78
CA PRO A 187 -30.35 16.25 13.39
C PRO A 187 -29.83 17.32 14.36
N LEU A 188 -28.62 17.12 14.87
CA LEU A 188 -27.89 18.08 15.72
C LEU A 188 -27.01 19.02 14.90
N THR A 189 -26.89 18.74 13.60
CA THR A 189 -26.08 19.45 12.63
C THR A 189 -26.79 19.50 11.28
N ASP A 190 -26.49 20.49 10.45
CA ASP A 190 -27.05 20.66 9.10
C ASP A 190 -25.93 20.97 8.09
N VAL A 191 -26.24 21.10 6.80
CA VAL A 191 -25.26 21.36 5.72
C VAL A 191 -24.30 22.53 6.04
N THR A 192 -24.80 23.59 6.67
CA THR A 192 -24.03 24.80 7.00
C THR A 192 -23.61 24.87 8.47
N GLY A 193 -24.42 24.29 9.36
CA GLY A 193 -24.29 24.33 10.80
C GLY A 193 -23.64 23.07 11.36
N ASP A 194 -22.51 23.27 12.03
CA ASP A 194 -21.83 22.22 12.81
C ASP A 194 -22.20 22.34 14.30
N ILE A 195 -21.80 21.34 15.10
CA ILE A 195 -22.19 21.24 16.50
C ILE A 195 -21.76 22.47 17.30
N SER A 196 -22.73 23.07 17.98
CA SER A 196 -22.59 24.35 18.70
C SER A 196 -22.81 24.16 20.20
N TRP A 197 -22.36 25.12 21.01
CA TRP A 197 -22.56 25.09 22.45
C TRP A 197 -24.04 25.22 22.90
N LYS A 198 -24.97 25.53 21.99
CA LYS A 198 -26.39 25.71 22.34
C LYS A 198 -26.96 24.44 22.99
N PRO A 199 -27.73 24.51 24.09
CA PRO A 199 -28.34 23.34 24.70
C PRO A 199 -29.21 22.56 23.71
N ILE A 200 -29.23 21.23 23.84
CA ILE A 200 -30.12 20.35 23.08
C ILE A 200 -31.22 19.89 24.02
N GLN A 201 -32.47 19.91 23.56
CA GLN A 201 -33.54 19.21 24.24
C GLN A 201 -33.50 17.74 23.85
N TRP A 202 -32.98 16.91 24.75
CA TRP A 202 -32.94 15.48 24.57
C TRP A 202 -34.33 14.87 24.73
N GLY A 203 -34.98 14.60 23.60
CA GLY A 203 -36.27 13.94 23.53
C GLY A 203 -36.19 12.43 23.34
N PHE A 204 -35.46 11.68 24.17
CA PHE A 204 -35.35 10.21 24.04
C PHE A 204 -36.64 9.43 24.44
N LYS A 205 -37.80 10.07 24.50
CA LYS A 205 -39.07 9.41 24.87
C LYS A 205 -39.60 8.59 23.68
N GLY A 206 -39.57 7.26 23.82
CA GLY A 206 -39.99 6.30 22.80
C GLY A 206 -38.82 5.74 21.97
N LYS A 207 -38.99 4.54 21.41
CA LYS A 207 -37.97 3.85 20.59
C LYS A 207 -37.88 4.38 19.14
N ASP A 208 -38.67 5.41 18.81
CA ASP A 208 -38.83 5.89 17.44
C ASP A 208 -38.06 7.17 17.13
N ILE A 209 -37.30 7.72 18.09
CA ILE A 209 -36.48 8.92 17.88
C ILE A 209 -35.02 8.54 17.72
N VAL A 210 -34.39 9.08 16.67
CA VAL A 210 -32.97 8.88 16.35
C VAL A 210 -32.28 10.24 16.30
N PHE A 211 -31.22 10.39 17.08
CA PHE A 211 -30.35 11.57 17.00
C PHE A 211 -29.25 11.36 15.97
N PHE A 212 -28.94 12.42 15.22
CA PHE A 212 -27.93 12.35 14.16
C PHE A 212 -26.99 13.54 14.21
N ALA A 213 -25.68 13.33 14.10
CA ALA A 213 -24.72 14.42 14.05
C ALA A 213 -23.57 14.11 13.10
N VAL A 214 -23.27 15.01 12.16
CA VAL A 214 -22.05 14.98 11.34
C VAL A 214 -21.10 16.06 11.83
N VAL A 215 -20.09 15.64 12.59
CA VAL A 215 -19.22 16.52 13.37
C VAL A 215 -17.84 16.59 12.73
N LYS A 216 -17.35 17.80 12.51
CA LYS A 216 -15.99 18.02 12.03
C LYS A 216 -14.97 17.62 13.11
N LYS A 217 -13.91 16.89 12.72
CA LYS A 217 -12.71 16.68 13.57
C LYS A 217 -12.00 18.00 13.85
N ASN A 218 -12.47 18.73 14.84
CA ASN A 218 -11.93 20.03 15.24
C ASN A 218 -12.12 20.20 16.75
N SER A 219 -11.08 20.63 17.47
CA SER A 219 -11.09 20.65 18.94
C SER A 219 -12.33 21.32 19.52
N ARG A 220 -12.67 22.55 19.07
CA ARG A 220 -13.86 23.26 19.55
C ARG A 220 -15.18 22.54 19.27
N ARG A 221 -15.28 21.85 18.13
CA ARG A 221 -16.50 21.09 17.77
C ARG A 221 -16.62 19.83 18.59
N LEU A 222 -15.52 19.12 18.79
CA LEU A 222 -15.47 17.92 19.63
C LEU A 222 -15.69 18.25 21.11
N GLU A 223 -15.16 19.38 21.62
CA GLU A 223 -15.46 19.90 22.97
C GLU A 223 -16.96 20.16 23.16
N ASN A 224 -17.60 20.80 22.17
CA ASN A 224 -19.05 21.02 22.22
C ASN A 224 -19.83 19.69 22.23
N LEU A 225 -19.40 18.70 21.43
CA LEU A 225 -20.03 17.37 21.40
C LEU A 225 -19.83 16.65 22.75
N LEU A 226 -18.60 16.61 23.26
CA LEU A 226 -18.26 15.99 24.54
C LEU A 226 -19.11 16.58 25.66
N HIS A 227 -19.16 17.91 25.77
CA HIS A 227 -19.97 18.56 26.80
C HIS A 227 -21.45 18.16 26.74
N LYS A 228 -22.01 18.02 25.53
CA LYS A 228 -23.40 17.58 25.36
C LYS A 228 -23.61 16.14 25.81
N LEU A 229 -22.67 15.26 25.51
CA LEU A 229 -22.71 13.86 25.94
C LEU A 229 -22.58 13.76 27.46
N GLU A 230 -21.65 14.51 28.06
CA GLU A 230 -21.49 14.56 29.52
C GLU A 230 -22.75 15.05 30.23
N VAL A 231 -23.41 16.09 29.71
CA VAL A 231 -24.69 16.58 30.26
C VAL A 231 -25.78 15.50 30.13
N ALA A 232 -25.91 14.88 28.96
CA ALA A 232 -26.89 13.83 28.74
C ALA A 232 -26.65 12.61 29.65
N ASN A 233 -25.40 12.20 29.81
CA ASN A 233 -25.00 11.08 30.66
C ASN A 233 -25.26 11.38 32.15
N LYS A 234 -24.91 12.60 32.62
CA LYS A 234 -25.21 13.05 33.99
C LYS A 234 -26.71 13.08 34.31
N GLU A 235 -27.55 13.31 33.31
CA GLU A 235 -29.01 13.29 33.43
C GLU A 235 -29.61 11.88 33.23
N GLY A 236 -28.79 10.84 33.02
CA GLY A 236 -29.24 9.46 32.78
C GLY A 236 -29.93 9.26 31.42
N LEU A 237 -29.76 10.19 30.49
CA LEU A 237 -30.44 10.18 29.19
C LEU A 237 -29.81 9.21 28.19
N LEU A 238 -28.57 8.76 28.44
CA LEU A 238 -27.82 7.85 27.57
C LEU A 238 -27.78 6.39 28.08
N ASP A 239 -28.23 6.10 29.31
CA ASP A 239 -28.12 4.79 29.97
C ASP A 239 -28.66 3.60 29.16
N ASN A 240 -29.57 3.84 28.20
CA ASN A 240 -30.13 2.82 27.30
C ASN A 240 -30.25 3.33 25.85
N VAL A 241 -29.27 4.12 25.41
CA VAL A 241 -29.21 4.67 24.05
C VAL A 241 -28.00 4.05 23.35
N PRO A 242 -28.20 3.03 22.50
CA PRO A 242 -27.11 2.48 21.71
C PRO A 242 -26.57 3.52 20.73
N VAL A 243 -25.27 3.81 20.83
CA VAL A 243 -24.57 4.84 20.04
C VAL A 243 -23.75 4.20 18.94
N LEU A 244 -23.90 4.67 17.70
CA LEU A 244 -23.01 4.33 16.59
C LEU A 244 -22.14 5.53 16.26
N ILE A 245 -20.82 5.38 16.42
CA ILE A 245 -19.84 6.36 15.98
C ILE A 245 -19.16 5.84 14.71
N ILE A 246 -19.34 6.54 13.59
CA ILE A 246 -18.61 6.30 12.35
C ILE A 246 -17.50 7.32 12.25
N ASP A 247 -16.25 6.86 12.18
CA ASP A 247 -15.08 7.72 12.02
C ASP A 247 -14.55 7.68 10.58
N ASP A 248 -14.91 8.67 9.76
CA ASP A 248 -14.51 8.74 8.35
C ASP A 248 -13.10 9.35 8.18
N GLU A 249 -12.32 8.79 7.27
CA GLU A 249 -10.88 9.06 7.10
C GLU A 249 -10.15 9.00 8.45
N SER A 250 -10.36 7.88 9.16
CA SER A 250 -9.86 7.64 10.53
C SER A 250 -8.33 7.62 10.65
N ASP A 251 -7.58 7.62 9.56
CA ASP A 251 -6.13 7.79 9.57
C ASP A 251 -5.73 9.27 9.82
N GLN A 252 -6.69 10.19 9.67
CA GLN A 252 -6.53 11.63 9.90
C GLN A 252 -7.02 12.04 11.29
N ALA A 253 -6.10 12.60 12.08
CA ALA A 253 -6.29 13.16 13.42
C ALA A 253 -6.76 12.20 14.53
N THR A 254 -7.29 11.03 14.20
CA THR A 254 -7.65 10.00 15.18
C THR A 254 -6.41 9.35 15.80
N PRO A 255 -5.38 8.89 15.04
CA PRO A 255 -4.16 8.35 15.65
C PRO A 255 -3.44 9.46 16.43
N ASN A 256 -2.81 9.10 17.56
CA ASN A 256 -2.09 10.08 18.37
C ASN A 256 -0.91 10.67 17.57
N THR A 257 -0.84 12.00 17.51
CA THR A 257 0.17 12.74 16.73
C THR A 257 0.96 13.75 17.58
N ALA A 258 0.72 13.81 18.89
CA ALA A 258 1.46 14.72 19.76
C ALA A 258 2.94 14.33 19.83
N LYS A 259 3.75 15.28 20.30
CA LYS A 259 5.20 15.09 20.45
C LYS A 259 5.51 14.08 21.56
N GLU A 260 6.74 13.56 21.59
CA GLU A 260 7.14 12.54 22.58
C GLU A 260 6.99 13.01 24.04
N ASP A 261 7.03 14.31 24.28
CA ASP A 261 6.84 14.96 25.59
C ASP A 261 5.37 15.31 25.92
N GLU A 262 4.44 15.04 25.00
CA GLU A 262 3.00 15.30 25.16
C GLU A 262 2.21 13.98 25.17
N GLU A 263 1.15 13.90 25.98
CA GLU A 263 0.43 12.65 26.25
C GLU A 263 -0.47 12.27 25.06
N TYR A 264 -1.33 13.19 24.63
CA TYR A 264 -2.29 13.05 23.55
C TYR A 264 -2.35 14.31 22.70
N SER A 265 -2.52 14.14 21.39
CA SER A 265 -2.95 15.28 20.56
C SER A 265 -4.37 15.70 20.96
N SER A 266 -4.70 16.98 20.87
CA SER A 266 -5.97 17.52 21.37
C SER A 266 -7.20 16.80 20.80
N ILE A 267 -7.16 16.42 19.51
CA ILE A 267 -8.25 15.69 18.86
C ILE A 267 -8.33 14.26 19.37
N ASN A 268 -7.19 13.53 19.43
CA ASN A 268 -7.15 12.16 19.97
C ASN A 268 -7.72 12.11 21.40
N ARG A 269 -7.32 13.04 22.28
CA ARG A 269 -7.86 13.15 23.65
C ARG A 269 -9.37 13.30 23.67
N LEU A 270 -9.91 14.24 22.89
CA LEU A 270 -11.35 14.51 22.84
C LEU A 270 -12.14 13.32 22.29
N LEU A 271 -11.63 12.61 21.29
CA LEU A 271 -12.29 11.41 20.76
C LEU A 271 -12.34 10.26 21.77
N ARG A 272 -11.25 10.04 22.53
CA ARG A 272 -11.24 9.05 23.63
C ARG A 272 -12.26 9.41 24.70
N GLN A 273 -12.34 10.68 25.09
CA GLN A 273 -13.33 11.17 26.06
C GLN A 273 -14.77 11.02 25.56
N ILE A 274 -15.02 11.28 24.27
CA ILE A 274 -16.33 11.06 23.64
C ILE A 274 -16.70 9.58 23.68
N TRP A 275 -15.76 8.69 23.37
CA TRP A 275 -15.98 7.24 23.44
C TRP A 275 -16.23 6.73 24.86
N ASP A 276 -15.58 7.34 25.86
CA ASP A 276 -15.81 7.06 27.29
C ASP A 276 -17.26 7.36 27.71
N GLN A 277 -17.96 8.30 27.06
CA GLN A 277 -19.37 8.63 27.35
C GLN A 277 -20.39 7.62 26.79
N VAL A 278 -19.98 6.69 25.93
CA VAL A 278 -20.87 5.64 25.41
C VAL A 278 -20.96 4.54 26.47
N SER A 279 -22.13 3.93 26.72
CA SER A 279 -22.26 2.73 27.56
C SER A 279 -22.40 1.48 26.68
N THR A 280 -23.37 1.52 25.77
CA THR A 280 -23.61 0.50 24.74
C THR A 280 -23.46 1.11 23.37
N GLY A 281 -22.67 0.50 22.49
CA GLY A 281 -22.48 1.05 21.14
C GLY A 281 -21.23 0.58 20.42
N SER A 282 -21.05 1.11 19.22
CA SER A 282 -19.93 0.75 18.36
C SER A 282 -19.19 1.98 17.86
N TYR A 283 -17.86 1.91 17.88
CA TYR A 283 -16.97 2.82 17.18
C TYR A 283 -16.41 2.12 15.94
N VAL A 284 -16.71 2.64 14.75
CA VAL A 284 -16.27 2.04 13.49
C VAL A 284 -15.47 3.05 12.71
N ALA A 285 -14.16 2.82 12.64
CA ALA A 285 -13.25 3.59 11.84
C ALA A 285 -13.34 3.18 10.36
N TYR A 286 -13.44 4.14 9.45
CA TYR A 286 -13.42 3.94 8.01
C TYR A 286 -12.20 4.66 7.40
N THR A 287 -11.38 3.93 6.65
CA THR A 287 -10.28 4.54 5.88
C THR A 287 -9.94 3.69 4.66
N ALA A 288 -9.23 4.30 3.72
CA ALA A 288 -8.56 3.56 2.65
C ALA A 288 -7.10 3.19 3.01
N THR A 289 -6.50 3.87 3.97
CA THR A 289 -5.09 3.76 4.34
C THR A 289 -5.00 3.43 5.83
N PRO A 290 -5.14 2.15 6.21
CA PRO A 290 -5.27 1.76 7.61
C PRO A 290 -3.96 1.79 8.40
N PHE A 291 -2.85 2.23 7.78
CA PHE A 291 -1.50 2.07 8.32
C PHE A 291 -1.34 2.65 9.71
N ALA A 292 -1.78 3.88 9.95
CA ALA A 292 -1.71 4.48 11.27
C ALA A 292 -2.70 3.87 12.27
N ASN A 293 -3.84 3.35 11.80
CA ASN A 293 -4.88 2.82 12.67
C ASN A 293 -4.48 1.49 13.30
N VAL A 294 -3.88 0.60 12.51
CA VAL A 294 -3.41 -0.71 12.98
C VAL A 294 -2.11 -0.63 13.79
N LEU A 295 -1.49 0.57 13.86
CA LEU A 295 -0.29 0.84 14.64
C LEU A 295 -0.57 1.63 15.95
N MET A 296 -1.84 1.85 16.30
CA MET A 296 -2.21 2.44 17.60
C MET A 296 -1.97 1.43 18.75
N ASN A 297 -1.84 1.91 19.98
CA ASN A 297 -1.63 1.05 21.15
C ASN A 297 -2.84 0.10 21.36
N PRO A 298 -2.67 -1.23 21.27
CA PRO A 298 -3.75 -2.19 21.51
C PRO A 298 -4.13 -2.30 22.99
N ASP A 299 -3.23 -1.96 23.91
CA ASP A 299 -3.41 -2.21 25.36
C ASP A 299 -4.12 -1.08 26.12
N ASP A 300 -4.61 -0.09 25.40
CA ASP A 300 -5.25 1.11 25.93
C ASP A 300 -6.78 0.92 25.89
N GLU A 301 -7.31 -0.01 26.69
CA GLU A 301 -8.73 -0.39 26.64
C GLU A 301 -9.60 0.26 27.71
N GLU A 302 -9.02 0.56 28.86
CA GLU A 302 -9.75 1.01 30.04
C GLU A 302 -9.31 2.39 30.49
N ARG A 303 -10.21 3.07 31.20
CA ARG A 303 -9.90 4.33 31.86
C ARG A 303 -9.06 4.04 33.09
N TYR A 304 -7.97 4.77 33.28
CA TYR A 304 -7.14 4.65 34.48
C TYR A 304 -6.51 6.00 34.85
N THR A 305 -6.17 6.17 36.12
CA THR A 305 -5.45 7.35 36.62
C THR A 305 -3.96 7.01 36.68
N GLU A 306 -3.13 7.78 35.99
CA GLU A 306 -1.68 7.60 35.98
C GLU A 306 -1.00 8.70 36.81
N HIS A 307 -0.18 8.31 37.77
CA HIS A 307 0.61 9.26 38.55
C HIS A 307 1.96 9.54 37.87
N VAL A 308 2.11 10.73 37.30
CA VAL A 308 3.31 11.14 36.56
C VAL A 308 4.23 11.96 37.46
N LYS A 309 5.44 11.45 37.71
CA LYS A 309 6.45 12.16 38.49
C LYS A 309 6.96 13.38 37.72
N SER A 310 6.93 14.55 38.35
CA SER A 310 7.42 15.80 37.75
C SER A 310 8.93 15.75 37.54
N SER A 311 9.38 16.14 36.34
CA SER A 311 10.79 16.42 36.05
C SER A 311 11.21 17.84 36.48
N ASN A 312 10.27 18.64 36.96
CA ASN A 312 10.45 20.04 37.33
C ASN A 312 10.67 20.16 38.85
N SER A 313 11.77 20.83 39.25
CA SER A 313 12.18 20.95 40.66
C SER A 313 11.18 21.70 41.55
N ASP A 314 10.27 22.45 40.95
CA ASP A 314 9.31 23.30 41.65
C ASP A 314 7.98 22.59 41.97
N ASN A 315 7.77 21.37 41.48
CA ASN A 315 6.59 20.56 41.83
C ASN A 315 6.98 19.08 42.12
N PRO A 316 7.56 18.77 43.28
CA PRO A 316 8.10 17.45 43.59
C PRO A 316 7.04 16.35 43.78
N GLU A 317 5.76 16.70 43.90
CA GLU A 317 4.66 15.75 44.16
C GLU A 317 4.14 15.04 42.90
N GLY A 318 4.55 15.45 41.70
CA GLY A 318 4.01 14.92 40.45
C GLY A 318 2.58 15.38 40.16
N GLU A 319 1.93 14.76 39.17
CA GLU A 319 0.53 15.04 38.82
C GLU A 319 -0.22 13.75 38.46
N ASP A 320 -1.47 13.64 38.91
CA ASP A 320 -2.38 12.56 38.50
C ASP A 320 -3.04 12.93 37.18
N ILE A 321 -2.87 12.08 36.17
CA ILE A 321 -3.41 12.27 34.82
C ILE A 321 -4.45 11.19 34.54
N GLU A 322 -5.68 11.61 34.26
CA GLU A 322 -6.74 10.72 33.78
C GLU A 322 -6.46 10.29 32.33
N ARG A 323 -6.30 8.99 32.12
CA ARG A 323 -6.12 8.36 30.81
C ARG A 323 -7.43 7.66 30.41
N TYR A 324 -7.84 7.85 29.17
CA TYR A 324 -9.14 7.41 28.65
C TYR A 324 -8.96 6.28 27.63
N PRO A 325 -9.92 5.35 27.50
CA PRO A 325 -9.87 4.24 26.55
C PRO A 325 -9.44 4.66 25.14
N GLY A 326 -8.45 3.98 24.60
CA GLY A 326 -7.94 4.12 23.25
C GLY A 326 -8.92 3.63 22.17
N LEU A 327 -8.61 4.02 20.94
CA LEU A 327 -9.43 3.78 19.74
C LEU A 327 -8.84 2.70 18.81
N TYR A 328 -7.89 1.90 19.30
CA TYR A 328 -7.41 0.73 18.56
C TYR A 328 -8.60 -0.18 18.20
N PRO A 329 -8.68 -0.67 16.95
CA PRO A 329 -9.79 -1.52 16.50
C PRO A 329 -9.65 -2.93 17.07
N SER A 330 -9.86 -3.09 18.38
CA SER A 330 -9.66 -4.32 19.15
C SER A 330 -10.62 -5.45 18.80
N ASP A 331 -11.82 -5.13 18.32
CA ASP A 331 -12.89 -6.12 18.12
C ASP A 331 -12.98 -6.67 16.70
N PHE A 332 -12.60 -5.90 15.68
CA PHE A 332 -12.55 -6.36 14.30
C PHE A 332 -11.76 -5.40 13.39
N ILE A 333 -11.11 -5.97 12.38
CA ILE A 333 -10.66 -5.24 11.19
C ILE A 333 -11.24 -5.97 9.98
N TYR A 334 -11.93 -5.24 9.11
CA TYR A 334 -12.64 -5.78 7.96
C TYR A 334 -12.22 -5.08 6.67
N ALA A 335 -11.67 -5.82 5.71
CA ALA A 335 -11.34 -5.29 4.38
C ALA A 335 -12.54 -5.46 3.45
N LEU A 336 -13.08 -4.35 2.93
CA LEU A 336 -14.16 -4.39 1.94
C LEU A 336 -13.68 -5.07 0.66
N GLU A 337 -14.56 -5.85 0.03
CA GLU A 337 -14.30 -6.40 -1.30
C GLU A 337 -14.08 -5.29 -2.34
N GLN A 338 -13.19 -5.54 -3.32
CA GLN A 338 -12.95 -4.59 -4.39
C GLN A 338 -14.20 -4.49 -5.28
N PRO A 339 -14.76 -3.29 -5.47
CA PRO A 339 -15.87 -3.14 -6.40
C PRO A 339 -15.42 -3.43 -7.84
N LYS A 340 -16.28 -4.10 -8.61
CA LYS A 340 -16.02 -4.37 -10.03
C LYS A 340 -15.89 -3.08 -10.83
N GLY A 341 -14.87 -3.00 -11.69
CA GLY A 341 -14.58 -1.81 -12.50
C GLY A 341 -13.89 -0.68 -11.75
N TYR A 342 -13.50 -0.88 -10.49
CA TYR A 342 -12.65 0.04 -9.74
C TYR A 342 -11.21 -0.02 -10.26
N ILE A 343 -10.61 1.13 -10.56
CA ILE A 343 -9.20 1.24 -10.99
C ILE A 343 -8.33 1.61 -9.79
N GLY A 344 -7.42 0.71 -9.41
CA GLY A 344 -6.48 0.87 -8.30
C GLY A 344 -5.05 1.18 -8.73
N ALA A 345 -4.12 1.17 -7.76
CA ALA A 345 -2.69 1.39 -8.01
C ALA A 345 -2.09 0.30 -8.92
N SER A 346 -2.43 -0.97 -8.68
CA SER A 346 -1.99 -2.11 -9.49
C SER A 346 -2.33 -1.93 -10.98
N HIS A 347 -3.55 -1.46 -11.28
CA HIS A 347 -4.05 -1.33 -12.66
C HIS A 347 -3.31 -0.28 -13.48
N ILE A 348 -2.70 0.72 -12.82
CA ILE A 348 -2.03 1.88 -13.46
C ILE A 348 -0.50 1.74 -13.43
N PHE A 349 0.05 1.22 -12.35
CA PHE A 349 1.51 1.17 -12.13
C PHE A 349 2.09 -0.25 -12.19
N GLY A 350 1.22 -1.25 -12.26
CA GLY A 350 1.56 -2.64 -12.09
C GLY A 350 1.81 -3.03 -10.64
N THR A 351 2.00 -4.32 -10.43
CA THR A 351 2.40 -4.94 -9.16
C THR A 351 3.92 -5.16 -9.12
N PRO A 352 4.54 -5.10 -7.92
CA PRO A 352 5.96 -5.42 -7.80
C PRO A 352 6.18 -6.93 -8.01
N PHE A 353 7.39 -7.32 -8.47
CA PHE A 353 7.74 -8.72 -8.75
C PHE A 353 7.45 -9.69 -7.59
N TRP A 354 7.54 -9.23 -6.33
CA TRP A 354 7.23 -10.03 -5.14
C TRP A 354 5.73 -10.15 -4.81
N ALA A 355 4.85 -9.62 -5.67
CA ALA A 355 3.39 -9.68 -5.55
C ALA A 355 2.69 -10.24 -6.81
N SER A 356 3.42 -10.61 -7.87
CA SER A 356 2.83 -11.07 -9.13
C SER A 356 3.55 -12.31 -9.67
N GLU A 357 3.03 -13.48 -9.30
CA GLU A 357 3.38 -14.73 -9.94
C GLU A 357 2.09 -15.52 -10.17
N ASN A 358 1.68 -15.66 -11.44
CA ASN A 358 0.57 -16.55 -11.78
C ASN A 358 0.99 -18.01 -11.57
N ALA A 359 0.04 -18.90 -11.33
CA ALA A 359 0.29 -20.33 -11.11
C ALA A 359 1.03 -21.06 -12.25
N ASP A 360 1.08 -20.46 -13.45
CA ASP A 360 1.80 -20.94 -14.63
C ASP A 360 3.19 -20.28 -14.83
N GLY A 361 3.59 -19.38 -13.93
CA GLY A 361 4.86 -18.66 -14.01
C GLY A 361 4.87 -17.54 -15.05
N THR A 362 3.71 -17.13 -15.57
CA THR A 362 3.61 -15.91 -16.37
C THR A 362 3.67 -14.67 -15.47
N LEU A 363 4.51 -13.71 -15.86
CA LEU A 363 4.53 -12.38 -15.28
C LEU A 363 3.31 -11.61 -15.82
N ASP A 364 2.25 -11.57 -15.03
CA ASP A 364 1.25 -10.51 -15.17
C ASP A 364 1.77 -9.31 -14.37
N ASP A 365 2.31 -8.27 -15.03
CA ASP A 365 2.76 -7.08 -14.28
C ASP A 365 1.58 -6.24 -13.75
N GLY A 366 0.33 -6.67 -13.98
CA GLY A 366 -0.90 -6.07 -13.44
C GLY A 366 -1.34 -4.80 -14.17
N LEU A 367 -0.67 -4.46 -15.28
CA LEU A 367 -0.92 -3.23 -16.01
C LEU A 367 -2.14 -3.35 -16.94
N ASP A 368 -3.33 -3.15 -16.37
CA ASP A 368 -4.58 -3.12 -17.13
C ASP A 368 -4.74 -1.84 -17.98
N ILE A 369 -4.08 -0.74 -17.58
CA ILE A 369 -4.26 0.58 -18.18
C ILE A 369 -2.93 1.28 -18.42
N ASP A 370 -2.62 1.53 -19.70
CA ASP A 370 -1.47 2.35 -20.13
C ASP A 370 -1.73 3.87 -19.93
N ALA A 371 -1.83 4.29 -18.67
CA ALA A 371 -2.11 5.67 -18.29
C ALA A 371 -0.86 6.51 -18.03
N VAL A 372 0.28 5.90 -17.69
CA VAL A 372 1.43 6.63 -17.13
C VAL A 372 2.34 7.19 -18.23
N ARG A 373 2.70 8.47 -18.14
CA ARG A 373 3.67 9.14 -19.01
C ARG A 373 4.81 9.72 -18.15
N PRO A 374 6.09 9.39 -18.44
CA PRO A 374 7.19 9.86 -17.61
C PRO A 374 7.44 11.35 -17.80
N ILE A 375 7.71 12.05 -16.70
CA ILE A 375 8.26 13.41 -16.69
C ILE A 375 9.77 13.30 -16.50
N SER A 376 10.54 13.99 -17.34
CA SER A 376 12.00 14.06 -17.21
C SER A 376 12.39 14.88 -15.97
N GLU A 377 13.53 14.58 -15.34
CA GLU A 377 14.01 15.40 -14.22
C GLU A 377 14.30 16.85 -14.64
N GLY A 378 14.64 17.09 -15.92
CA GLY A 378 14.78 18.44 -16.48
C GLY A 378 13.47 19.24 -16.42
N ASP A 379 12.39 18.65 -16.94
CA ASP A 379 11.05 19.26 -16.92
C ASP A 379 10.57 19.44 -15.47
N ALA A 380 10.74 18.42 -14.63
CA ALA A 380 10.35 18.47 -13.23
C ALA A 380 11.11 19.57 -12.47
N LYS A 381 12.40 19.79 -12.75
CA LYS A 381 13.22 20.82 -12.12
C LYS A 381 12.78 22.23 -12.50
N VAL A 382 12.35 22.46 -13.74
CA VAL A 382 11.81 23.76 -14.19
C VAL A 382 10.51 24.10 -13.46
N LEU A 383 9.66 23.10 -13.22
CA LEU A 383 8.35 23.30 -12.60
C LEU A 383 8.38 23.28 -11.07
N ARG A 384 9.40 22.66 -10.46
CA ARG A 384 9.51 22.52 -9.00
C ARG A 384 9.95 23.84 -8.37
N PRO A 385 9.26 24.31 -7.32
CA PRO A 385 9.73 25.48 -6.58
C PRO A 385 11.08 25.27 -5.91
N PRO A 386 11.89 26.33 -5.76
CA PRO A 386 13.17 26.23 -5.08
C PRO A 386 13.00 25.74 -3.65
N THR A 387 13.95 24.92 -3.22
CA THR A 387 14.10 24.49 -1.83
C THR A 387 14.31 25.70 -0.93
N ALA A 388 14.09 25.54 0.37
CA ALA A 388 14.30 26.62 1.34
C ALA A 388 15.76 27.14 1.33
N LYS A 389 16.72 26.29 0.96
CA LYS A 389 18.13 26.66 0.80
C LYS A 389 18.34 27.53 -0.44
N GLU A 390 17.86 27.07 -1.60
CA GLU A 390 17.98 27.80 -2.87
C GLU A 390 17.26 29.15 -2.81
N ALA A 391 16.09 29.21 -2.16
CA ALA A 391 15.35 30.47 -1.96
C ALA A 391 16.15 31.47 -1.11
N LYS A 392 16.86 31.01 -0.06
CA LYS A 392 17.77 31.87 0.74
C LYS A 392 18.97 32.36 -0.05
N GLU A 393 19.40 31.60 -1.05
CA GLU A 393 20.47 31.95 -1.98
C GLU A 393 19.99 32.85 -3.13
N GLY A 394 18.71 33.25 -3.13
CA GLY A 394 18.13 34.21 -4.07
C GLY A 394 17.42 33.59 -5.28
N ALA A 395 17.20 32.27 -5.31
CA ALA A 395 16.46 31.63 -6.39
C ALA A 395 14.98 32.07 -6.40
N VAL A 396 14.52 32.60 -7.53
CA VAL A 396 13.13 33.01 -7.75
C VAL A 396 12.38 31.87 -8.43
N TYR A 397 11.15 31.61 -8.00
CA TYR A 397 10.28 30.65 -8.66
C TYR A 397 9.69 31.26 -9.93
N ALA A 398 10.04 30.70 -11.09
CA ALA A 398 9.55 31.14 -12.40
C ALA A 398 9.31 29.90 -13.28
N PRO A 399 8.21 29.18 -13.07
CA PRO A 399 7.89 28.00 -13.86
C PRO A 399 7.66 28.40 -15.33
N LYS A 400 7.81 27.43 -16.25
CA LYS A 400 7.56 27.62 -17.68
C LYS A 400 6.79 26.44 -18.23
N MET A 401 6.09 26.66 -19.35
CA MET A 401 5.58 25.55 -20.14
C MET A 401 6.75 24.70 -20.63
N VAL A 402 6.69 23.41 -20.31
CA VAL A 402 7.67 22.39 -20.70
C VAL A 402 6.98 21.37 -21.59
N PRO A 403 7.70 20.64 -22.47
CA PRO A 403 7.07 19.75 -23.43
C PRO A 403 6.14 18.70 -22.81
N SER A 404 6.49 18.15 -21.64
CA SER A 404 5.61 17.20 -20.95
C SER A 404 4.30 17.85 -20.46
N LEU A 405 4.35 19.10 -19.98
CA LEU A 405 3.18 19.83 -19.49
C LEU A 405 2.27 20.27 -20.64
N GLU A 406 2.85 20.73 -21.75
CA GLU A 406 2.14 21.03 -22.99
C GLU A 406 1.34 19.80 -23.47
N ASN A 407 2.02 18.65 -23.61
CA ASN A 407 1.37 17.40 -24.01
C ASN A 407 0.25 17.00 -23.04
N ALA A 408 0.40 17.25 -21.74
CA ALA A 408 -0.64 16.92 -20.75
C ALA A 408 -1.89 17.79 -20.89
N VAL A 409 -1.72 19.08 -21.17
CA VAL A 409 -2.83 20.01 -21.44
C VAL A 409 -3.49 19.67 -22.78
N LEU A 410 -2.71 19.43 -23.84
CA LEU A 410 -3.24 19.04 -25.15
C LEU A 410 -4.02 17.73 -25.08
N TRP A 411 -3.47 16.70 -24.41
CA TRP A 411 -4.18 15.44 -24.22
C TRP A 411 -5.49 15.62 -23.46
N PHE A 412 -5.52 16.45 -22.42
CA PHE A 412 -6.75 16.73 -21.68
C PHE A 412 -7.88 17.22 -22.60
N MET A 413 -7.57 18.10 -23.56
CA MET A 413 -8.52 18.60 -24.55
C MET A 413 -9.00 17.47 -25.49
N ILE A 414 -8.05 16.69 -26.01
CA ILE A 414 -8.31 15.58 -26.95
C ILE A 414 -9.17 14.50 -26.28
N ALA A 415 -8.76 14.04 -25.11
CA ALA A 415 -9.45 13.01 -24.35
C ALA A 415 -10.83 13.47 -23.87
N THR A 416 -10.99 14.75 -23.52
CA THR A 416 -12.32 15.30 -23.20
C THR A 416 -13.25 15.28 -24.42
N ALA A 417 -12.75 15.64 -25.60
CA ALA A 417 -13.54 15.57 -26.84
C ALA A 417 -13.94 14.13 -27.17
N LEU A 418 -13.01 13.16 -27.05
CA LEU A 418 -13.28 11.73 -27.22
C LEU A 418 -14.35 11.23 -26.25
N ARG A 419 -14.20 11.54 -24.95
CA ARG A 419 -15.15 11.12 -23.91
C ARG A 419 -16.55 11.64 -24.19
N ARG A 420 -16.70 12.92 -24.54
CA ARG A 420 -18.00 13.53 -24.86
C ARG A 420 -18.63 12.90 -26.09
N ARG A 421 -17.83 12.57 -27.11
CA ARG A 421 -18.30 11.88 -28.31
C ARG A 421 -18.79 10.47 -27.99
N ARG A 422 -18.05 9.70 -27.19
CA ARG A 422 -18.46 8.36 -26.73
C ARG A 422 -19.75 8.38 -25.93
N ALA A 423 -19.87 9.33 -25.00
CA ALA A 423 -21.05 9.47 -24.16
C ALA A 423 -22.26 10.10 -24.87
N GLN A 424 -22.06 10.64 -26.08
CA GLN A 424 -23.05 11.43 -26.84
C GLN A 424 -23.70 12.56 -26.02
N LYS A 425 -22.99 13.07 -25.02
CA LYS A 425 -23.45 14.12 -24.11
C LYS A 425 -22.29 14.90 -23.53
N LYS A 426 -22.54 16.16 -23.15
CA LYS A 426 -21.57 16.96 -22.42
C LYS A 426 -21.49 16.45 -20.98
N GLN A 427 -20.28 16.30 -20.46
CA GLN A 427 -20.00 15.86 -19.09
C GLN A 427 -18.92 16.74 -18.48
N HIS A 428 -18.90 16.83 -17.14
CA HIS A 428 -17.82 17.48 -16.40
C HIS A 428 -16.51 16.78 -16.74
N SER A 429 -15.47 17.54 -17.05
CA SER A 429 -14.12 17.04 -17.29
C SER A 429 -13.12 17.88 -16.52
N SER A 430 -12.15 17.22 -15.89
CA SER A 430 -11.12 17.90 -15.12
C SER A 430 -9.71 17.39 -15.41
N MET A 431 -8.75 18.30 -15.28
CA MET A 431 -7.33 18.04 -15.20
C MET A 431 -6.79 18.51 -13.86
N LEU A 432 -5.96 17.70 -13.21
CA LEU A 432 -5.27 18.06 -11.98
C LEU A 432 -3.82 18.41 -12.28
N ILE A 433 -3.35 19.56 -11.81
CA ILE A 433 -1.94 19.96 -11.88
C ILE A 433 -1.44 20.23 -10.47
N HIS A 434 -0.40 19.50 -10.07
CA HIS A 434 0.17 19.60 -8.74
C HIS A 434 1.72 19.61 -8.76
N PHE A 435 2.29 20.81 -8.66
CA PHE A 435 3.74 21.00 -8.57
C PHE A 435 4.27 21.01 -7.14
N SER A 436 3.53 21.64 -6.22
CA SER A 436 3.99 21.93 -4.86
C SER A 436 2.84 22.10 -3.87
N GLN A 437 3.13 21.90 -2.59
CA GLN A 437 2.18 22.14 -1.50
C GLN A 437 2.06 23.62 -1.10
N ARG A 438 3.01 24.47 -1.52
CA ARG A 438 3.04 25.90 -1.18
C ARG A 438 1.96 26.64 -1.96
N VAL A 439 1.09 27.34 -1.25
CA VAL A 439 -0.06 28.06 -1.81
C VAL A 439 0.37 29.16 -2.79
N GLU A 440 1.41 29.91 -2.42
CA GLU A 440 1.97 30.99 -3.26
C GLU A 440 2.31 30.49 -4.67
N THR A 441 3.02 29.35 -4.75
CA THR A 441 3.52 28.76 -6.01
C THR A 441 2.43 28.31 -6.99
N HIS A 442 1.16 28.27 -6.56
CA HIS A 442 0.04 27.88 -7.42
C HIS A 442 -0.35 28.98 -8.40
N PHE A 443 -0.13 30.25 -8.04
CA PHE A 443 -0.50 31.38 -8.89
C PHE A 443 0.47 31.54 -10.06
N GLU A 444 1.78 31.35 -9.87
CA GLU A 444 2.75 31.38 -10.98
C GLU A 444 2.54 30.21 -11.94
N ALA A 445 2.17 29.04 -11.42
CA ALA A 445 1.76 27.90 -12.25
C ALA A 445 0.48 28.20 -13.04
N TYR A 446 -0.51 28.82 -12.40
CA TYR A 446 -1.76 29.21 -13.04
C TYR A 446 -1.55 30.16 -14.22
N GLU A 447 -0.73 31.20 -14.07
CA GLU A 447 -0.49 32.17 -15.14
C GLU A 447 0.07 31.49 -16.39
N ILE A 448 1.12 30.66 -16.26
CA ILE A 448 1.71 30.00 -17.44
C ILE A 448 0.74 29.04 -18.15
N ILE A 449 -0.16 28.39 -17.42
CA ILE A 449 -1.15 27.46 -17.99
C ILE A 449 -2.29 28.24 -18.64
N LYS A 450 -2.74 29.31 -18.00
CA LYS A 450 -3.79 30.20 -18.52
C LYS A 450 -3.34 30.88 -19.80
N ASP A 451 -2.10 31.38 -19.84
CA ASP A 451 -1.51 32.00 -21.02
C ASP A 451 -1.45 30.99 -22.18
N TYR A 452 -0.99 29.76 -21.90
CA TYR A 452 -0.96 28.70 -22.91
C TYR A 452 -2.36 28.31 -23.42
N ILE A 453 -3.36 28.21 -22.54
CA ILE A 453 -4.74 27.94 -22.97
C ILE A 453 -5.28 29.08 -23.84
N SER A 454 -4.97 30.33 -23.50
CA SER A 454 -5.38 31.52 -24.28
C SER A 454 -4.72 31.52 -25.66
N GLU A 455 -3.44 31.18 -25.74
CA GLU A 455 -2.72 31.00 -27.00
C GLU A 455 -3.37 29.93 -27.88
N LEU A 456 -3.76 28.79 -27.30
CA LEU A 456 -4.49 27.74 -28.03
C LEU A 456 -5.86 28.20 -28.53
N GLN A 457 -6.56 29.05 -27.77
CA GLN A 457 -7.87 29.59 -28.16
C GLN A 457 -7.75 30.56 -29.35
N GLU A 458 -6.69 31.37 -29.39
CA GLU A 458 -6.45 32.36 -30.44
C GLU A 458 -5.85 31.76 -31.70
N ASN A 459 -4.99 30.75 -31.56
CA ASN A 459 -4.13 30.26 -32.65
C ASN A 459 -4.43 28.84 -33.12
N TYR A 460 -5.56 28.24 -32.71
CA TYR A 460 -5.88 26.84 -33.04
C TYR A 460 -5.81 26.48 -34.54
N ASP A 461 -6.13 27.43 -35.42
CA ASP A 461 -6.12 27.21 -36.87
C ASP A 461 -4.70 27.19 -37.48
N GLN A 462 -3.66 27.46 -36.69
CA GLN A 462 -2.26 27.34 -37.13
C GLN A 462 -1.89 25.86 -37.35
N SER A 463 -1.13 25.60 -38.43
CA SER A 463 -0.74 24.24 -38.82
C SER A 463 0.08 23.58 -37.72
N GLU A 464 0.99 24.30 -37.08
CA GLU A 464 1.92 23.78 -36.08
C GLU A 464 1.19 23.20 -34.85
N ILE A 465 0.16 23.92 -34.35
CA ILE A 465 -0.66 23.47 -33.21
C ILE A 465 -1.51 22.27 -33.61
N ASN A 466 -2.14 22.33 -34.79
CA ASN A 466 -2.92 21.21 -35.31
C ASN A 466 -2.07 19.94 -35.47
N ASP A 467 -0.87 20.06 -36.05
CA ASP A 467 0.03 18.94 -36.32
C ASP A 467 0.58 18.35 -35.01
N ALA A 468 0.87 19.19 -34.01
CA ALA A 468 1.25 18.74 -32.69
C ALA A 468 0.14 17.93 -31.99
N MET A 469 -1.11 18.41 -32.03
CA MET A 469 -2.25 17.70 -31.46
C MET A 469 -2.59 16.42 -32.22
N GLN A 470 -2.54 16.44 -33.56
CA GLN A 470 -2.73 15.26 -34.39
C GLN A 470 -1.68 14.19 -34.09
N GLY A 471 -0.39 14.57 -34.08
CA GLY A 471 0.69 13.65 -33.76
C GLY A 471 0.56 13.08 -32.35
N LEU A 472 0.14 13.87 -31.36
CA LEU A 472 -0.15 13.38 -30.02
C LEU A 472 -1.33 12.39 -30.01
N TYR A 473 -2.42 12.73 -30.68
CA TYR A 473 -3.60 11.87 -30.82
C TYR A 473 -3.25 10.51 -31.41
N GLU A 474 -2.59 10.49 -32.56
CA GLU A 474 -2.24 9.26 -33.28
C GLU A 474 -1.31 8.36 -32.46
N ARG A 475 -0.28 8.94 -31.81
CA ARG A 475 0.62 8.19 -30.92
C ARG A 475 -0.12 7.55 -29.76
N GLU A 476 -1.01 8.30 -29.11
CA GLU A 476 -1.75 7.80 -27.95
C GLU A 476 -2.82 6.79 -28.35
N VAL A 477 -3.51 6.98 -29.47
CA VAL A 477 -4.47 6.00 -30.02
C VAL A 477 -3.76 4.70 -30.39
N ALA A 478 -2.57 4.75 -30.99
CA ALA A 478 -1.80 3.56 -31.30
C ALA A 478 -1.50 2.73 -30.02
N ARG A 479 -1.09 3.40 -28.93
CA ARG A 479 -0.86 2.75 -27.63
C ARG A 479 -2.14 2.15 -27.06
N MET A 480 -3.23 2.91 -27.06
CA MET A 480 -4.51 2.41 -26.52
C MET A 480 -5.07 1.24 -27.35
N ARG A 481 -4.94 1.26 -28.69
CA ARG A 481 -5.34 0.14 -29.56
C ARG A 481 -4.49 -1.12 -29.34
N ALA A 482 -3.23 -0.98 -28.91
CA ALA A 482 -2.39 -2.12 -28.55
C ALA A 482 -2.91 -2.86 -27.31
N VAL A 483 -3.54 -2.14 -26.38
CA VAL A 483 -4.15 -2.71 -25.15
C VAL A 483 -5.61 -3.11 -25.36
N ARG A 484 -6.38 -2.32 -26.11
CA ARG A 484 -7.81 -2.53 -26.42
C ARG A 484 -8.04 -2.51 -27.95
N PRO A 485 -7.78 -3.63 -28.66
CA PRO A 485 -7.91 -3.70 -30.12
C PRO A 485 -9.34 -3.46 -30.62
N GLU A 486 -10.34 -3.73 -29.79
CA GLU A 486 -11.76 -3.57 -30.07
C GLU A 486 -12.25 -2.12 -29.94
N ALA A 487 -11.46 -1.23 -29.32
CA ALA A 487 -11.85 0.15 -29.12
C ALA A 487 -11.83 0.96 -30.44
N VAL A 488 -12.95 1.61 -30.74
CA VAL A 488 -13.09 2.44 -31.95
C VAL A 488 -12.74 3.89 -31.61
N TYR A 489 -11.82 4.45 -32.39
CA TYR A 489 -11.40 5.85 -32.32
C TYR A 489 -11.66 6.51 -33.68
N PRO A 490 -12.22 7.73 -33.72
CA PRO A 490 -12.47 8.45 -34.97
C PRO A 490 -11.16 8.86 -35.66
N GLU A 491 -11.21 9.24 -36.93
CA GLU A 491 -10.07 9.91 -37.56
C GLU A 491 -9.88 11.32 -36.97
N TRP A 492 -8.65 11.85 -37.02
CA TRP A 492 -8.34 13.16 -36.42
C TRP A 492 -9.24 14.27 -36.97
N ASP A 493 -9.46 14.31 -38.28
CA ASP A 493 -10.29 15.32 -38.94
C ASP A 493 -11.75 15.31 -38.46
N GLU A 494 -12.27 14.15 -38.06
CA GLU A 494 -13.62 14.04 -37.50
C GLU A 494 -13.69 14.51 -36.03
N LEU A 495 -12.57 14.40 -35.30
CA LEU A 495 -12.48 14.75 -33.89
C LEU A 495 -12.14 16.23 -33.70
N LYS A 496 -11.36 16.81 -34.62
CA LYS A 496 -10.82 18.18 -34.60
C LYS A 496 -11.86 19.25 -34.22
N PRO A 497 -13.09 19.29 -34.80
CA PRO A 497 -14.08 20.30 -34.41
C PRO A 497 -14.52 20.20 -32.93
N ALA A 498 -14.58 18.97 -32.38
CA ALA A 498 -14.92 18.75 -30.98
C ALA A 498 -13.77 19.11 -30.03
N VAL A 499 -12.52 18.96 -30.47
CA VAL A 499 -11.33 19.41 -29.74
C VAL A 499 -11.32 20.93 -29.65
N TYR A 500 -11.53 21.63 -30.77
CA TYR A 500 -11.62 23.09 -30.79
C TYR A 500 -12.67 23.61 -29.80
N LYS A 501 -13.88 23.03 -29.84
CA LYS A 501 -14.95 23.38 -28.89
C LYS A 501 -14.52 23.16 -27.43
N THR A 502 -13.76 22.10 -27.15
CA THR A 502 -13.26 21.82 -25.81
C THR A 502 -12.24 22.86 -25.35
N ILE A 503 -11.35 23.31 -26.24
CA ILE A 503 -10.37 24.37 -25.96
C ILE A 503 -11.09 25.67 -25.58
N CYS A 504 -12.10 26.09 -26.36
CA CYS A 504 -12.87 27.30 -26.08
C CYS A 504 -13.66 27.25 -24.75
N GLU A 505 -14.07 26.06 -24.32
CA GLU A 505 -14.84 25.86 -23.08
C GLU A 505 -13.97 25.67 -21.83
N THR A 506 -12.66 25.46 -21.99
CA THR A 506 -11.78 25.12 -20.87
C THR A 506 -11.40 26.36 -20.07
N LYS A 507 -11.50 26.23 -18.74
CA LYS A 507 -11.08 27.26 -17.79
C LYS A 507 -9.96 26.73 -16.91
N CYS A 508 -8.93 27.54 -16.69
CA CYS A 508 -7.94 27.29 -15.64
C CYS A 508 -8.43 27.92 -14.34
N ILE A 509 -8.28 27.23 -13.21
CA ILE A 509 -8.67 27.73 -11.88
C ILE A 509 -7.64 27.28 -10.82
N VAL A 510 -7.52 28.08 -9.76
CA VAL A 510 -6.68 27.76 -8.60
C VAL A 510 -7.56 27.35 -7.42
N GLU A 511 -7.36 26.15 -6.88
CA GLU A 511 -8.09 25.67 -5.70
C GLU A 511 -7.14 25.49 -4.51
N ASN A 512 -7.15 26.47 -3.61
CA ASN A 512 -6.33 26.46 -2.39
C ASN A 512 -7.01 27.22 -1.23
N GLY A 513 -6.32 27.34 -0.10
CA GLY A 513 -6.85 28.02 1.09
C GLY A 513 -7.12 29.52 0.90
N SER A 514 -6.51 30.13 -0.12
CA SER A 514 -6.54 31.57 -0.40
C SER A 514 -7.38 31.94 -1.62
N SER A 515 -7.93 30.97 -2.36
CA SER A 515 -8.71 31.24 -3.57
C SER A 515 -10.11 31.78 -3.26
N GLU A 516 -10.51 32.83 -3.98
CA GLU A 516 -11.88 33.39 -3.96
C GLU A 516 -12.82 32.60 -4.88
N GLU A 517 -12.33 32.18 -6.06
CA GLU A 517 -13.03 31.30 -6.97
C GLU A 517 -12.91 29.83 -6.51
N ARG A 518 -14.02 29.10 -6.52
CA ARG A 518 -14.12 27.72 -6.03
C ARG A 518 -14.62 26.79 -7.13
N LEU A 519 -14.15 25.54 -7.07
CA LEU A 519 -14.66 24.46 -7.89
C LEU A 519 -16.15 24.20 -7.61
N GLU A 520 -16.98 24.44 -8.62
CA GLU A 520 -18.41 24.11 -8.60
C GLU A 520 -18.79 23.20 -9.78
N TYR A 521 -19.43 22.08 -9.45
CA TYR A 521 -19.98 21.13 -10.42
C TYR A 521 -21.50 21.15 -10.33
N ILE A 522 -22.13 21.85 -11.26
CA ILE A 522 -23.60 21.93 -11.36
C ILE A 522 -24.06 20.90 -12.39
N ALA A 523 -24.96 19.99 -12.00
CA ALA A 523 -25.41 18.86 -12.82
C ALA A 523 -25.90 19.28 -14.22
N ASP A 524 -26.64 20.39 -14.31
CA ASP A 524 -27.20 20.91 -15.57
C ASP A 524 -26.24 21.81 -16.35
N SER A 525 -25.04 22.07 -15.83
CA SER A 525 -24.00 22.87 -16.49
C SER A 525 -22.62 22.20 -16.41
N PRO A 526 -22.38 21.18 -17.26
CA PRO A 526 -21.10 20.49 -17.33
C PRO A 526 -19.91 21.42 -17.61
N ALA A 527 -18.90 21.37 -16.75
CA ALA A 527 -17.74 22.25 -16.77
C ALA A 527 -16.45 21.52 -17.21
N THR A 528 -15.53 22.26 -17.85
CA THR A 528 -14.21 21.77 -18.26
C THR A 528 -13.13 22.57 -17.52
N TYR A 529 -12.48 21.95 -16.54
CA TYR A 529 -11.52 22.64 -15.68
C TYR A 529 -10.11 22.08 -15.74
N VAL A 530 -9.12 22.95 -15.88
CA VAL A 530 -7.73 22.69 -15.50
C VAL A 530 -7.54 23.27 -14.10
N VAL A 531 -7.26 22.41 -13.14
CA VAL A 531 -7.22 22.77 -11.72
C VAL A 531 -5.78 22.74 -11.22
N VAL A 532 -5.31 23.89 -10.76
CA VAL A 532 -3.99 24.04 -10.11
C VAL A 532 -4.19 24.15 -8.61
N GLY A 533 -3.42 23.40 -7.82
CA GLY A 533 -3.47 23.58 -6.37
C GLY A 533 -2.60 22.61 -5.57
N GLY A 534 -2.95 22.45 -4.29
CA GLY A 534 -2.08 21.82 -3.29
C GLY A 534 -2.81 20.88 -2.33
N ASN A 535 -2.55 21.06 -1.02
CA ASN A 535 -3.07 20.17 0.03
C ASN A 535 -4.60 19.97 0.00
N THR A 536 -5.36 20.99 -0.41
CA THR A 536 -6.83 20.90 -0.53
C THR A 536 -7.27 19.96 -1.66
N LEU A 537 -6.52 19.92 -2.78
CA LEU A 537 -6.74 18.98 -3.88
C LEU A 537 -6.22 17.57 -3.55
N ALA A 538 -5.21 17.49 -2.67
CA ALA A 538 -4.68 16.22 -2.17
C ALA A 538 -5.57 15.58 -1.09
N ARG A 539 -6.36 16.33 -0.31
CA ARG A 539 -7.24 15.79 0.77
C ARG A 539 -8.64 16.43 0.78
N GLY A 540 -9.60 15.77 0.10
CA GLY A 540 -11.04 15.96 0.38
C GLY A 540 -11.90 16.67 -0.67
N LEU A 541 -11.42 16.89 -1.90
CA LEU A 541 -12.22 17.40 -3.01
C LEU A 541 -12.37 16.35 -4.12
N THR A 542 -13.60 16.07 -4.54
CA THR A 542 -13.87 15.21 -5.71
C THR A 542 -13.70 16.04 -6.99
N LEU A 543 -12.84 15.57 -7.89
CA LEU A 543 -12.69 16.13 -9.23
C LEU A 543 -13.55 15.31 -10.20
N GLU A 544 -14.72 15.84 -10.56
CA GLU A 544 -15.63 15.19 -11.48
C GLU A 544 -15.00 15.06 -12.88
N GLY A 545 -15.03 13.84 -13.42
CA GLY A 545 -14.49 13.53 -14.74
C GLY A 545 -12.98 13.79 -14.88
N LEU A 546 -12.18 13.44 -13.87
CA LEU A 546 -10.73 13.55 -13.94
C LEU A 546 -10.15 12.65 -15.04
N ILE A 547 -9.57 13.28 -16.07
CA ILE A 547 -9.02 12.63 -17.27
C ILE A 547 -7.49 12.74 -17.30
N SER A 548 -6.95 13.88 -16.87
CA SER A 548 -5.53 14.19 -17.00
C SER A 548 -4.95 14.62 -15.66
N SER A 549 -3.80 14.10 -15.25
CA SER A 549 -3.15 14.47 -13.99
C SER A 549 -1.65 14.71 -14.19
N TYR A 550 -1.19 15.95 -14.01
CA TYR A 550 0.23 16.29 -14.05
C TYR A 550 0.78 16.47 -12.64
N TYR A 551 1.70 15.60 -12.23
CA TYR A 551 1.94 15.32 -10.83
C TYR A 551 3.43 15.09 -10.54
N ILE A 552 4.10 16.07 -9.93
CA ILE A 552 5.55 15.99 -9.60
C ILE A 552 5.85 16.09 -8.09
N ARG A 553 4.80 16.26 -7.27
CA ARG A 553 4.94 16.32 -5.82
C ARG A 553 5.16 14.92 -5.26
N THR A 554 6.25 14.75 -4.51
CA THR A 554 6.48 13.52 -3.75
C THR A 554 6.03 13.65 -2.28
N SER A 555 5.84 12.52 -1.62
CA SER A 555 5.66 12.41 -0.17
C SER A 555 6.52 11.27 0.38
N LYS A 556 6.88 11.37 1.65
CA LYS A 556 7.70 10.37 2.35
C LYS A 556 6.86 9.29 3.05
N THR A 557 5.53 9.32 2.99
CA THR A 557 4.66 8.39 3.73
C THR A 557 3.65 7.69 2.83
N TYR A 558 3.35 6.41 3.07
CA TYR A 558 2.36 5.64 2.28
C TYR A 558 0.97 6.29 2.30
N ASP A 559 0.45 6.62 3.49
CA ASP A 559 -0.89 7.24 3.67
C ASP A 559 -1.07 8.44 2.73
N THR A 560 -0.08 9.34 2.75
CA THR A 560 -0.16 10.57 1.98
C THR A 560 -0.08 10.31 0.48
N LEU A 561 0.74 9.36 0.02
CA LEU A 561 0.80 9.02 -1.40
C LEU A 561 -0.53 8.40 -1.88
N LEU A 562 -1.06 7.40 -1.19
CA LEU A 562 -2.34 6.78 -1.59
C LEU A 562 -3.49 7.80 -1.57
N GLN A 563 -3.53 8.71 -0.61
CA GLN A 563 -4.51 9.79 -0.57
C GLN A 563 -4.33 10.84 -1.68
N MET A 564 -3.10 11.04 -2.19
CA MET A 564 -2.80 11.90 -3.34
C MET A 564 -3.27 11.30 -4.68
N GLY A 565 -3.43 9.97 -4.76
CA GLY A 565 -3.81 9.24 -5.97
C GLY A 565 -5.27 9.46 -6.41
N ARG A 566 -5.62 10.69 -6.80
CA ARG A 566 -6.98 11.04 -7.26
C ARG A 566 -7.37 10.42 -8.61
N TRP A 567 -6.41 9.86 -9.30
CA TRP A 567 -6.60 9.12 -10.55
C TRP A 567 -7.11 7.68 -10.35
N PHE A 568 -7.19 7.20 -9.11
CA PHE A 568 -7.88 5.96 -8.78
C PHE A 568 -9.41 6.13 -8.84
N GLY A 569 -10.15 5.03 -8.70
CA GLY A 569 -11.61 5.03 -8.69
C GLY A 569 -12.25 4.68 -10.04
N PHE A 570 -13.57 4.79 -10.09
CA PHE A 570 -14.36 4.39 -11.27
C PHE A 570 -14.20 5.39 -12.41
N ARG A 571 -14.02 4.88 -13.65
CA ARG A 571 -13.93 5.68 -14.88
C ARG A 571 -14.75 5.07 -16.03
N PRO A 572 -16.03 4.73 -15.79
CA PRO A 572 -16.81 3.92 -16.71
C PRO A 572 -16.85 4.57 -18.09
N MET A 573 -16.50 3.79 -19.12
CA MET A 573 -16.51 4.16 -20.55
C MET A 573 -15.33 5.04 -21.04
N TYR A 574 -14.39 5.39 -20.16
CA TYR A 574 -13.23 6.21 -20.53
C TYR A 574 -11.95 5.86 -19.77
N GLU A 575 -11.84 4.62 -19.28
CA GLU A 575 -10.67 4.16 -18.51
C GLU A 575 -9.39 4.26 -19.35
N ASP A 576 -9.48 4.00 -20.65
CA ASP A 576 -8.40 4.09 -21.62
C ASP A 576 -7.93 5.53 -21.89
N LEU A 577 -8.77 6.53 -21.61
CA LEU A 577 -8.47 7.94 -21.89
C LEU A 577 -7.69 8.63 -20.76
N ILE A 578 -7.62 8.01 -19.58
CA ILE A 578 -6.97 8.61 -18.43
C ILE A 578 -5.46 8.67 -18.64
N ARG A 579 -4.83 9.76 -18.20
CA ARG A 579 -3.38 9.90 -18.24
C ARG A 579 -2.83 10.54 -16.98
N LEU A 580 -1.69 10.02 -16.55
CA LEU A 580 -0.92 10.49 -15.42
C LEU A 580 0.51 10.79 -15.87
N TRP A 581 0.90 12.06 -15.80
CA TRP A 581 2.26 12.51 -16.05
C TRP A 581 2.96 12.65 -14.71
N THR A 582 3.99 11.85 -14.48
CA THR A 582 4.69 11.81 -13.20
C THR A 582 6.13 11.33 -13.35
N THR A 583 6.99 11.61 -12.36
CA THR A 583 8.41 11.21 -12.39
C THR A 583 8.60 9.73 -12.10
N GLY A 584 9.70 9.13 -12.57
CA GLY A 584 10.00 7.70 -12.37
C GLY A 584 10.04 7.28 -10.90
N GLY A 585 10.52 8.16 -10.01
CA GLY A 585 10.51 7.91 -8.57
C GLY A 585 9.11 7.74 -7.98
N ILE A 586 8.15 8.60 -8.39
CA ILE A 586 6.76 8.50 -7.93
C ILE A 586 6.10 7.22 -8.49
N GLN A 587 6.38 6.85 -9.74
CA GLN A 587 5.89 5.59 -10.33
C GLN A 587 6.35 4.38 -9.54
N SER A 588 7.64 4.34 -9.17
CA SER A 588 8.21 3.27 -8.34
C SER A 588 7.55 3.20 -6.96
N TYR A 589 7.22 4.34 -6.35
CA TYR A 589 6.52 4.35 -5.06
C TYR A 589 5.11 3.79 -5.17
N TYR A 590 4.33 4.17 -6.18
CA TYR A 590 2.97 3.62 -6.35
C TYR A 590 2.99 2.14 -6.73
N ARG A 591 3.96 1.67 -7.51
CA ARG A 591 4.14 0.23 -7.77
C ARG A 591 4.42 -0.53 -6.48
N HIS A 592 5.33 -0.04 -5.64
CA HIS A 592 5.58 -0.66 -4.33
C HIS A 592 4.32 -0.67 -3.46
N LEU A 593 3.60 0.46 -3.42
CA LEU A 593 2.37 0.58 -2.63
C LEU A 593 1.25 -0.34 -3.11
N ALA A 594 1.15 -0.62 -4.42
CA ALA A 594 0.18 -1.56 -4.94
C ALA A 594 0.36 -2.97 -4.34
N GLY A 595 1.61 -3.42 -4.16
CA GLY A 595 1.92 -4.67 -3.47
C GLY A 595 1.58 -4.62 -1.99
N VAL A 596 1.96 -3.54 -1.30
CA VAL A 596 1.68 -3.37 0.15
C VAL A 596 0.17 -3.33 0.42
N GLU A 597 -0.61 -2.67 -0.45
CA GLU A 597 -2.07 -2.60 -0.31
C GLU A 597 -2.76 -3.96 -0.46
N GLU A 598 -2.24 -4.87 -1.29
CA GLU A 598 -2.81 -6.22 -1.40
C GLU A 598 -2.35 -7.08 -0.23
N GLU A 599 -1.06 -7.07 0.14
CA GLU A 599 -0.54 -7.79 1.31
C GLU A 599 -1.32 -7.49 2.58
N ILE A 600 -1.57 -6.21 2.89
CA ILE A 600 -2.28 -5.82 4.11
C ILE A 600 -3.75 -6.28 4.07
N ARG A 601 -4.38 -6.30 2.89
CA ARG A 601 -5.76 -6.76 2.74
C ARG A 601 -5.85 -8.27 2.88
N GLU A 602 -4.93 -9.00 2.27
CA GLU A 602 -4.82 -10.45 2.49
C GLU A 602 -4.58 -10.76 3.96
N GLU A 603 -3.71 -10.01 4.63
CA GLU A 603 -3.44 -10.21 6.05
C GLU A 603 -4.67 -9.95 6.91
N ILE A 604 -5.43 -8.88 6.64
CA ILE A 604 -6.71 -8.60 7.31
C ILE A 604 -7.72 -9.73 7.05
N ARG A 605 -7.82 -10.23 5.80
CA ARG A 605 -8.72 -11.34 5.44
C ARG A 605 -8.32 -12.64 6.14
N ARG A 606 -7.01 -12.91 6.26
CA ARG A 606 -6.47 -14.13 6.92
C ARG A 606 -6.66 -14.11 8.43
N LYS A 607 -6.42 -12.96 9.09
CA LYS A 607 -6.40 -12.82 10.55
C LYS A 607 -7.74 -12.41 11.17
N GLY A 608 -8.84 -12.55 10.43
CA GLY A 608 -10.17 -12.02 10.74
C GLY A 608 -10.61 -12.10 12.22
N ASN A 609 -11.25 -11.02 12.67
CA ASN A 609 -11.95 -10.81 13.95
C ASN A 609 -11.12 -10.81 15.25
N SER A 610 -9.81 -11.07 15.23
CA SER A 610 -8.99 -11.05 16.46
C SER A 610 -7.79 -10.09 16.39
N PRO A 611 -7.97 -8.81 16.00
CA PRO A 611 -6.86 -7.85 15.90
C PRO A 611 -6.19 -7.58 17.26
N LYS A 612 -6.90 -7.77 18.38
CA LYS A 612 -6.35 -7.69 19.73
C LYS A 612 -5.27 -8.75 20.01
N THR A 613 -5.37 -9.93 19.39
CA THR A 613 -4.44 -11.05 19.65
C THR A 613 -3.41 -11.21 18.54
N VAL A 614 -3.68 -10.68 17.34
CA VAL A 614 -2.74 -10.77 16.21
C VAL A 614 -2.65 -9.43 15.49
N GLY A 615 -1.55 -8.71 15.72
CA GLY A 615 -1.26 -7.45 15.02
C GLY A 615 -1.16 -7.63 13.49
N VAL A 616 -1.66 -6.65 12.74
CA VAL A 616 -1.50 -6.57 11.27
C VAL A 616 -0.07 -6.09 10.95
N LYS A 617 0.65 -6.87 10.15
CA LYS A 617 1.99 -6.57 9.67
C LYS A 617 1.90 -5.68 8.42
N ILE A 618 2.84 -4.74 8.29
CA ILE A 618 2.90 -3.84 7.14
C ILE A 618 4.30 -3.87 6.56
N ARG A 619 4.44 -4.24 5.29
CA ARG A 619 5.73 -4.27 4.61
C ARG A 619 6.35 -2.87 4.51
N THR A 620 7.60 -2.76 4.95
CA THR A 620 8.36 -1.51 4.82
C THR A 620 8.99 -1.37 3.44
N HIS A 621 9.30 -0.13 3.05
CA HIS A 621 9.97 0.16 1.80
C HIS A 621 11.48 0.30 2.07
N PRO A 622 12.37 -0.31 1.28
CA PRO A 622 13.80 -0.37 1.56
C PRO A 622 14.50 1.01 1.47
N GLY A 623 13.93 1.94 0.71
CA GLY A 623 14.42 3.32 0.55
C GLY A 623 13.87 4.32 1.59
N VAL A 624 13.50 5.51 1.11
CA VAL A 624 13.11 6.67 1.94
C VAL A 624 11.64 6.72 2.36
N LEU A 625 10.81 5.83 1.83
CA LEU A 625 9.36 5.85 2.01
C LEU A 625 8.99 5.15 3.33
N GLN A 626 8.24 5.85 4.18
CA GLN A 626 7.78 5.40 5.50
C GLN A 626 6.33 4.92 5.43
N VAL A 627 5.96 4.00 6.32
CA VAL A 627 4.58 3.48 6.41
C VAL A 627 3.60 4.60 6.76
N THR A 628 3.84 5.29 7.88
CA THR A 628 3.11 6.50 8.27
C THR A 628 4.08 7.51 8.90
N ALA A 629 3.55 8.63 9.40
CA ALA A 629 4.36 9.63 10.08
C ALA A 629 4.97 9.06 11.39
N PRO A 630 6.24 9.35 11.72
CA PRO A 630 6.92 8.76 12.89
C PRO A 630 6.17 8.90 14.22
N ASN A 631 5.56 10.07 14.46
CA ASN A 631 4.77 10.34 15.65
C ASN A 631 3.51 9.47 15.80
N LYS A 632 3.01 8.86 14.70
CA LYS A 632 1.89 7.92 14.73
C LYS A 632 2.32 6.46 14.98
N MET A 633 3.62 6.18 14.99
CA MET A 633 4.18 4.84 15.18
C MET A 633 4.74 4.63 16.60
N ARG A 634 4.26 5.41 17.60
CA ARG A 634 4.72 5.38 19.01
C ARG A 634 4.84 3.97 19.62
N HIS A 635 3.93 3.07 19.23
CA HIS A 635 3.79 1.73 19.79
C HIS A 635 4.10 0.63 18.76
N ALA A 636 4.53 1.03 17.55
CA ALA A 636 4.87 0.10 16.51
C ALA A 636 6.27 -0.46 16.77
N LYS A 637 6.39 -1.79 16.81
CA LYS A 637 7.67 -2.46 16.75
C LYS A 637 8.02 -2.76 15.30
N VAL A 638 9.27 -2.49 14.95
CA VAL A 638 9.84 -3.01 13.70
C VAL A 638 10.16 -4.47 13.98
N PHE A 639 9.29 -5.37 13.53
CA PHE A 639 9.55 -6.81 13.63
C PHE A 639 10.59 -7.19 12.58
N ASN A 640 11.66 -7.82 13.05
CA ASN A 640 12.76 -8.47 12.36
C ASN A 640 13.12 -7.93 10.96
N LEU A 641 14.31 -7.32 10.87
CA LEU A 641 15.00 -7.27 9.58
C LEU A 641 15.35 -8.70 9.16
N ASP A 642 14.42 -9.34 8.46
CA ASP A 642 14.70 -10.60 7.80
C ASP A 642 15.40 -10.33 6.46
N PHE A 643 16.70 -10.58 6.43
CA PHE A 643 17.50 -10.53 5.21
C PHE A 643 17.69 -11.92 4.57
N THR A 644 17.06 -12.94 5.14
CA THR A 644 17.34 -14.34 4.80
C THR A 644 16.74 -14.74 3.47
N GLY A 645 17.35 -15.74 2.81
CA GLY A 645 16.77 -16.41 1.64
C GLY A 645 16.66 -15.58 0.37
N LYS A 646 16.93 -14.27 0.39
CA LYS A 646 16.83 -13.36 -0.75
C LYS A 646 18.17 -12.85 -1.24
N LEU A 647 18.28 -12.66 -2.55
CA LEU A 647 19.44 -12.09 -3.20
C LEU A 647 19.33 -10.55 -3.23
N HIS A 648 20.11 -9.88 -2.39
CA HIS A 648 20.24 -8.42 -2.35
C HIS A 648 21.32 -7.96 -3.31
N GLN A 649 21.01 -7.10 -4.29
CA GLN A 649 21.95 -6.67 -5.32
C GLN A 649 22.08 -5.16 -5.43
N LEU A 650 23.29 -4.68 -5.75
CA LEU A 650 23.56 -3.27 -6.02
C LEU A 650 23.53 -3.00 -7.54
N THR A 651 22.55 -2.23 -8.01
CA THR A 651 22.40 -1.91 -9.45
C THR A 651 22.70 -0.45 -9.80
N ARG A 652 22.68 0.45 -8.80
CA ARG A 652 22.90 1.90 -8.98
C ARG A 652 24.25 2.37 -8.47
N PHE A 653 24.93 3.20 -9.26
CA PHE A 653 26.21 3.83 -8.94
C PHE A 653 26.42 5.13 -9.72
N ASP A 654 27.37 5.96 -9.31
CA ASP A 654 27.79 7.14 -10.06
C ASP A 654 28.87 6.73 -11.07
N GLU A 655 28.55 6.77 -12.37
CA GLU A 655 29.47 6.29 -13.42
C GLU A 655 30.63 7.24 -13.70
N LYS A 656 30.56 8.50 -13.22
CA LYS A 656 31.59 9.52 -13.43
C LYS A 656 32.44 9.79 -12.19
N ASN A 657 32.02 9.34 -11.02
CA ASN A 657 32.76 9.46 -9.77
C ASN A 657 33.93 8.48 -9.70
N THR A 658 35.06 8.90 -10.25
CA THR A 658 36.28 8.10 -10.35
C THR A 658 36.88 7.77 -8.98
N GLU A 659 36.68 8.61 -7.96
CA GLU A 659 37.17 8.38 -6.60
C GLU A 659 36.48 7.16 -5.97
N VAL A 660 35.14 7.16 -5.97
CA VAL A 660 34.32 6.06 -5.42
C VAL A 660 34.55 4.76 -6.18
N LEU A 661 34.62 4.82 -7.53
CA LEU A 661 34.85 3.62 -8.34
C LEU A 661 36.22 2.99 -8.04
N ASN A 662 37.28 3.80 -7.92
CA ASN A 662 38.61 3.29 -7.59
C ASN A 662 38.71 2.80 -6.15
N HIS A 663 38.05 3.48 -5.20
CA HIS A 663 37.95 3.01 -3.81
C HIS A 663 37.32 1.62 -3.75
N ASN A 664 36.19 1.40 -4.43
CA ASN A 664 35.53 0.10 -4.47
C ASN A 664 36.36 -0.99 -5.17
N ILE A 665 37.17 -0.64 -6.18
CA ILE A 665 38.17 -1.56 -6.76
C ILE A 665 39.21 -1.95 -5.70
N GLN A 666 39.74 -1.00 -4.93
CA GLN A 666 40.74 -1.29 -3.89
C GLN A 666 40.18 -2.17 -2.77
N VAL A 667 38.96 -1.89 -2.31
CA VAL A 667 38.25 -2.71 -1.31
C VAL A 667 38.06 -4.14 -1.83
N PHE A 668 37.70 -4.29 -3.10
CA PHE A 668 37.59 -5.58 -3.76
C PHE A 668 38.94 -6.31 -3.87
N GLU A 669 40.00 -5.64 -4.31
CA GLU A 669 41.35 -6.23 -4.40
C GLU A 669 41.88 -6.64 -3.02
N SER A 670 41.57 -5.88 -1.97
CA SER A 670 41.89 -6.24 -0.59
C SER A 670 41.19 -7.52 -0.17
N LEU A 671 39.88 -7.66 -0.43
CA LEU A 671 39.15 -8.90 -0.20
C LEU A 671 39.78 -10.08 -0.94
N VAL A 672 40.10 -9.92 -2.23
CA VAL A 672 40.70 -10.99 -3.05
C VAL A 672 42.06 -11.42 -2.51
N ASN A 673 42.93 -10.48 -2.10
CA ASN A 673 44.22 -10.79 -1.50
C ASN A 673 44.07 -11.56 -0.19
N THR A 674 43.11 -11.17 0.66
CA THR A 674 42.84 -11.86 1.93
C THR A 674 42.35 -13.28 1.69
N ILE A 675 41.33 -13.48 0.84
CA ILE A 675 40.78 -14.83 0.59
C ILE A 675 41.76 -15.72 -0.18
N SER A 676 42.52 -15.17 -1.13
CA SER A 676 43.49 -15.98 -1.89
C SER A 676 44.70 -16.40 -1.04
N GLY A 677 44.94 -15.75 0.10
CA GLY A 677 45.98 -16.12 1.06
C GLY A 677 45.61 -17.33 1.93
N SER A 678 44.32 -17.63 2.09
CA SER A 678 43.83 -18.68 2.99
C SER A 678 42.95 -19.75 2.32
N GLN A 679 42.41 -19.50 1.12
CA GLN A 679 41.52 -20.42 0.41
C GLN A 679 41.98 -20.62 -1.04
N GLU A 680 41.89 -21.86 -1.55
CA GLU A 680 42.08 -22.15 -2.97
C GLU A 680 40.80 -21.89 -3.76
N ALA A 681 40.92 -21.23 -4.92
CA ALA A 681 39.78 -20.93 -5.78
C ALA A 681 39.37 -22.13 -6.65
N LEU A 682 38.12 -22.56 -6.55
CA LEU A 682 37.51 -23.48 -7.51
C LEU A 682 37.05 -22.72 -8.76
N ARG A 683 37.33 -23.25 -9.94
CA ARG A 683 36.96 -22.60 -11.20
C ARG A 683 35.71 -23.20 -11.82
N GLY A 684 34.71 -22.38 -12.05
CA GLY A 684 33.46 -22.79 -12.71
C GLY A 684 33.69 -23.14 -14.18
N LYS A 685 33.40 -24.39 -14.57
CA LYS A 685 33.59 -24.88 -15.95
C LYS A 685 32.73 -24.13 -16.97
N ASN A 686 31.50 -23.78 -16.60
CA ASN A 686 30.51 -23.22 -17.51
C ASN A 686 30.47 -21.68 -17.55
N ASN A 687 30.80 -21.01 -16.44
CA ASN A 687 30.77 -19.55 -16.35
C ASN A 687 32.18 -18.92 -16.35
N GLY A 688 33.23 -19.63 -15.95
CA GLY A 688 34.61 -19.11 -15.85
C GLY A 688 34.92 -18.41 -14.53
N SER A 689 33.94 -18.35 -13.62
CA SER A 689 34.00 -17.66 -12.34
C SER A 689 34.86 -18.40 -11.30
N TYR A 690 35.36 -17.65 -10.33
CA TYR A 690 36.13 -18.19 -9.20
C TYR A 690 35.20 -18.34 -7.99
N LEU A 691 35.18 -19.50 -7.37
CA LEU A 691 34.47 -19.78 -6.13
C LEU A 691 35.50 -20.03 -5.02
N PHE A 692 35.42 -19.22 -3.97
CA PHE A 692 36.09 -19.46 -2.70
C PHE A 692 35.05 -19.97 -1.71
N THR A 693 35.30 -21.11 -1.09
CA THR A 693 34.44 -21.67 -0.04
C THR A 693 35.08 -21.45 1.32
N ARG A 694 34.27 -21.51 2.38
CA ARG A 694 34.75 -21.38 3.77
C ARG A 694 35.47 -20.04 4.02
N VAL A 695 34.89 -18.95 3.53
CA VAL A 695 35.39 -17.59 3.80
C VAL A 695 34.81 -17.11 5.14
N PRO A 696 35.64 -16.74 6.13
CA PRO A 696 35.14 -16.29 7.42
C PRO A 696 34.22 -15.06 7.30
N VAL A 697 33.13 -15.04 8.08
CA VAL A 697 32.13 -13.97 8.06
C VAL A 697 32.75 -12.59 8.32
N GLU A 698 33.79 -12.50 9.15
CA GLU A 698 34.52 -11.27 9.47
C GLU A 698 35.20 -10.67 8.25
N THR A 699 35.66 -11.52 7.33
CA THR A 699 36.28 -11.07 6.07
C THR A 699 35.23 -10.44 5.16
N VAL A 700 34.04 -11.04 5.11
CA VAL A 700 32.89 -10.51 4.35
C VAL A 700 32.37 -9.21 4.99
N LEU A 701 32.22 -9.18 6.31
CA LEU A 701 31.79 -7.99 7.05
C LEU A 701 32.73 -6.80 6.85
N THR A 702 34.05 -7.05 6.82
CA THR A 702 35.04 -6.00 6.54
C THR A 702 34.85 -5.43 5.14
N TYR A 703 34.73 -6.29 4.13
CA TYR A 703 34.43 -5.86 2.75
C TYR A 703 33.14 -5.03 2.66
N LEU A 704 32.04 -5.49 3.27
CA LEU A 704 30.75 -4.79 3.20
C LEU A 704 30.76 -3.44 3.93
N LYS A 705 31.52 -3.30 5.02
CA LYS A 705 31.68 -2.04 5.77
C LYS A 705 32.47 -0.99 5.00
N ASP A 706 33.54 -1.43 4.33
CA ASP A 706 34.46 -0.53 3.63
C ASP A 706 33.98 -0.17 2.22
N PHE A 707 33.04 -0.92 1.66
CA PHE A 707 32.48 -0.69 0.33
C PHE A 707 31.56 0.55 0.28
N GLU A 708 31.80 1.46 -0.65
CA GLU A 708 31.02 2.68 -0.81
C GLU A 708 29.82 2.48 -1.76
N ILE A 709 28.62 2.71 -1.25
CA ILE A 709 27.37 2.63 -2.01
C ILE A 709 26.82 4.00 -2.38
N HIS A 710 26.11 4.09 -3.52
CA HIS A 710 25.42 5.30 -3.95
C HIS A 710 24.30 5.69 -2.95
N PRO A 711 24.05 7.00 -2.67
CA PRO A 711 23.06 7.46 -1.68
C PRO A 711 21.61 7.04 -1.93
N SER A 712 21.27 6.63 -3.17
CA SER A 712 19.96 6.05 -3.47
C SER A 712 19.74 4.71 -2.78
N HIS A 713 20.82 4.00 -2.43
CA HIS A 713 20.76 2.84 -1.56
C HIS A 713 20.75 3.31 -0.11
N ASN A 714 19.84 2.77 0.69
CA ASN A 714 19.66 3.20 2.07
C ASN A 714 20.86 2.74 2.92
N LYS A 715 21.79 3.66 3.21
CA LYS A 715 22.96 3.40 4.07
C LYS A 715 22.58 2.83 5.44
N THR A 716 21.42 3.23 5.98
CA THR A 716 20.91 2.68 7.24
C THR A 716 20.47 1.22 7.09
N VAL A 717 19.89 0.83 5.94
CA VAL A 717 19.51 -0.58 5.68
C VAL A 717 20.75 -1.45 5.50
N MET A 718 21.76 -0.98 4.76
CA MET A 718 23.02 -1.72 4.62
C MET A 718 23.78 -1.82 5.95
N GLY A 719 23.82 -0.75 6.74
CA GLY A 719 24.37 -0.77 8.10
C GLY A 719 23.66 -1.81 8.97
N LYS A 720 22.32 -1.85 8.93
CA LYS A 720 21.52 -2.86 9.62
C LYS A 720 21.73 -4.29 9.08
N MET A 721 22.00 -4.46 7.78
CA MET A 721 22.35 -5.76 7.19
C MET A 721 23.69 -6.25 7.73
N VAL A 722 24.69 -5.37 7.78
CA VAL A 722 26.01 -5.68 8.35
C VAL A 722 25.90 -6.01 9.84
N GLU A 723 25.11 -5.25 10.61
CA GLU A 723 24.81 -5.54 12.01
C GLU A 723 24.10 -6.88 12.18
N TRP A 724 23.12 -7.18 11.32
CA TRP A 724 22.38 -8.44 11.33
C TRP A 724 23.27 -9.63 11.00
N ILE A 725 24.10 -9.54 9.96
CA ILE A 725 25.08 -10.58 9.61
C ILE A 725 26.00 -10.85 10.80
N GLY A 726 26.55 -9.80 11.42
CA GLY A 726 27.42 -9.95 12.58
C GLY A 726 26.74 -10.51 13.83
N LYS A 727 25.41 -10.44 13.91
CA LYS A 727 24.64 -10.97 15.05
C LYS A 727 24.11 -12.39 14.82
N TYR A 728 23.72 -12.73 13.60
CA TYR A 728 22.93 -13.93 13.30
C TYR A 728 23.57 -14.89 12.30
N VAL A 729 24.69 -14.53 11.66
CA VAL A 729 25.39 -15.41 10.71
C VAL A 729 26.76 -15.77 11.28
N ASP A 730 26.87 -16.97 11.82
CA ASP A 730 28.10 -17.57 12.32
C ASP A 730 28.77 -18.51 11.28
N GLN A 731 28.05 -18.85 10.21
CA GLN A 731 28.52 -19.73 9.15
C GLN A 731 29.56 -19.06 8.26
N ASP A 732 30.52 -19.85 7.77
CA ASP A 732 31.40 -19.43 6.70
C ASP A 732 30.64 -19.19 5.38
N TRP A 733 31.16 -18.28 4.58
CA TRP A 733 30.55 -17.85 3.32
C TRP A 733 31.17 -18.54 2.11
N ASN A 734 30.34 -18.71 1.08
CA ASN A 734 30.81 -18.87 -0.28
C ASN A 734 30.97 -17.48 -0.92
N VAL A 735 32.10 -17.24 -1.56
CA VAL A 735 32.37 -15.99 -2.29
C VAL A 735 32.67 -16.32 -3.74
N ILE A 736 31.85 -15.79 -4.65
CA ILE A 736 32.03 -15.91 -6.09
C ILE A 736 32.57 -14.60 -6.64
N ILE A 737 33.69 -14.70 -7.36
CA ILE A 737 34.15 -13.64 -8.26
C ILE A 737 33.70 -14.00 -9.67
N TYR A 738 32.68 -13.31 -10.17
CA TYR A 738 32.16 -13.52 -11.51
C TYR A 738 33.23 -13.17 -12.55
N SER A 739 33.46 -14.09 -13.47
CA SER A 739 34.30 -13.92 -14.65
C SER A 739 33.61 -14.65 -15.78
N GLY A 740 33.45 -14.01 -16.95
CA GLY A 740 32.79 -14.63 -18.10
C GLY A 740 33.65 -15.62 -18.89
N THR A 741 33.01 -16.47 -19.70
CA THR A 741 33.69 -17.44 -20.60
C THR A 741 33.93 -16.94 -22.01
N ARG A 742 33.21 -15.90 -22.46
CA ARG A 742 33.30 -15.44 -23.86
C ARG A 742 34.65 -14.78 -24.11
N LYS A 743 35.39 -15.26 -25.13
CA LYS A 743 36.74 -14.76 -25.47
C LYS A 743 36.78 -13.28 -25.84
N ASN A 744 35.65 -12.70 -26.26
CA ASN A 744 35.54 -11.29 -26.63
C ASN A 744 35.24 -10.35 -25.44
N MET A 745 35.05 -10.87 -24.23
CA MET A 745 34.94 -10.05 -23.03
C MET A 745 36.31 -9.56 -22.60
N ILE A 746 36.40 -8.30 -22.17
CA ILE A 746 37.65 -7.68 -21.76
C ILE A 746 38.15 -8.37 -20.49
N GLN A 747 39.36 -8.93 -20.55
CA GLN A 747 40.03 -9.55 -19.42
C GLN A 747 40.99 -8.57 -18.77
N ARG A 748 40.96 -8.47 -17.44
CA ARG A 748 41.91 -7.68 -16.66
C ARG A 748 42.27 -8.41 -15.37
N ASN A 749 43.50 -8.21 -14.90
CA ASN A 749 43.96 -8.77 -13.64
C ASN A 749 43.55 -7.87 -12.47
N PHE A 750 42.98 -8.46 -11.43
CA PHE A 750 42.64 -7.81 -10.17
C PHE A 750 43.16 -8.69 -9.03
N ALA A 751 44.13 -8.19 -8.26
CA ALA A 751 44.74 -8.93 -7.14
C ALA A 751 45.14 -10.39 -7.49
N GLY A 752 45.73 -10.61 -8.68
CA GLY A 752 46.18 -11.93 -9.13
C GLY A 752 45.11 -12.78 -9.83
N LEU A 753 43.84 -12.36 -9.84
CA LEU A 753 42.77 -13.04 -10.58
C LEU A 753 42.57 -12.44 -11.97
N ASP A 754 42.56 -13.30 -12.99
CA ASP A 754 42.26 -12.93 -14.38
C ASP A 754 40.75 -12.93 -14.64
N ILE A 755 40.13 -11.76 -14.52
CA ILE A 755 38.67 -11.59 -14.59
C ILE A 755 38.26 -11.09 -15.97
N ARG A 756 37.35 -11.83 -16.64
CA ARG A 756 36.63 -11.33 -17.82
C ARG A 756 35.41 -10.54 -17.35
N MET A 757 35.51 -9.22 -17.46
CA MET A 757 34.54 -8.28 -16.91
C MET A 757 33.15 -8.46 -17.57
N ALA A 758 32.10 -8.41 -16.76
CA ALA A 758 30.72 -8.56 -17.20
C ALA A 758 30.30 -7.38 -18.10
N ASN A 759 29.58 -7.66 -19.19
CA ASN A 759 28.89 -6.62 -19.94
C ASN A 759 27.50 -6.38 -19.31
N ARG A 760 27.24 -5.16 -18.86
CA ARG A 760 25.94 -4.69 -18.36
C ARG A 760 25.65 -3.31 -18.91
N SER A 761 24.66 -3.19 -19.78
CA SER A 761 24.21 -1.91 -20.30
C SER A 761 23.46 -1.10 -19.24
N ALA A 762 23.43 0.22 -19.40
CA ALA A 762 22.72 1.13 -18.50
C ALA A 762 21.28 1.38 -18.99
N GLU A 763 20.36 1.76 -18.09
CA GLU A 763 19.03 2.22 -18.49
C GLU A 763 19.07 3.63 -19.10
N ILE A 764 18.30 3.86 -20.16
CA ILE A 764 18.21 5.18 -20.83
C ILE A 764 17.65 6.25 -19.88
N ASN A 765 16.75 5.87 -18.97
CA ASN A 765 16.07 6.77 -18.04
C ASN A 765 16.83 7.00 -16.73
N SER A 766 18.12 6.69 -16.68
CA SER A 766 18.94 6.96 -15.48
C SER A 766 19.16 8.47 -15.30
N GLU A 767 19.21 8.95 -14.05
CA GLU A 767 19.47 10.37 -13.75
C GLU A 767 20.84 10.82 -14.31
N PRO A 768 21.02 12.07 -14.75
CA PRO A 768 22.33 12.53 -15.23
C PRO A 768 23.43 12.35 -14.16
N GLY A 769 24.43 11.51 -14.44
CA GLY A 769 25.53 11.20 -13.53
C GLY A 769 25.32 9.96 -12.65
N VAL A 770 24.09 9.44 -12.54
CA VAL A 770 23.78 8.20 -11.81
C VAL A 770 23.31 7.15 -12.81
N THR A 771 23.89 5.97 -12.75
CA THR A 771 23.58 4.87 -13.66
C THR A 771 22.89 3.75 -12.93
N ASP A 772 21.77 3.27 -13.48
CA ASP A 772 21.10 2.04 -13.05
C ASP A 772 21.28 0.94 -14.11
N LEU A 773 21.71 -0.25 -13.66
CA LEU A 773 21.78 -1.43 -14.51
C LEU A 773 20.45 -2.19 -14.58
N GLY A 774 19.46 -1.86 -13.75
CA GLY A 774 18.17 -2.55 -13.64
C GLY A 774 18.27 -3.93 -12.97
N ALA A 775 19.20 -4.76 -13.42
CA ALA A 775 19.56 -6.04 -12.81
C ALA A 775 21.06 -6.31 -12.98
N LEU A 776 21.71 -6.73 -11.89
CA LEU A 776 23.11 -7.16 -11.88
C LEU A 776 23.23 -8.65 -12.17
N THR A 777 22.40 -9.45 -11.48
CA THR A 777 22.41 -10.90 -11.54
C THR A 777 21.54 -11.43 -12.68
N VAL A 778 21.75 -12.71 -13.03
CA VAL A 778 20.89 -13.45 -13.97
C VAL A 778 20.19 -14.58 -13.23
N ALA A 779 19.05 -15.05 -13.74
CA ALA A 779 18.34 -16.18 -13.17
C ALA A 779 19.29 -17.36 -12.88
N GLY A 780 19.33 -17.79 -11.62
CA GLY A 780 20.12 -18.92 -11.14
C GLY A 780 21.43 -18.51 -10.48
N SER A 781 21.67 -17.21 -10.29
CA SER A 781 22.81 -16.66 -9.53
C SER A 781 22.82 -17.15 -8.08
N GLU A 782 21.62 -17.39 -7.54
CA GLU A 782 21.28 -17.90 -6.22
C GLU A 782 21.74 -19.35 -6.00
N VAL A 783 22.20 -20.08 -7.02
CA VAL A 783 22.66 -21.47 -6.90
C VAL A 783 23.96 -21.72 -7.68
N VAL A 784 24.69 -20.66 -8.07
CA VAL A 784 25.90 -20.79 -8.90
C VAL A 784 27.03 -21.50 -8.18
N ASP A 785 27.25 -21.22 -6.90
CA ASP A 785 28.22 -21.92 -6.06
C ASP A 785 27.90 -23.41 -6.00
N LEU A 786 26.65 -23.80 -5.76
CA LEU A 786 26.22 -25.20 -5.73
C LEU A 786 26.48 -25.89 -7.09
N LYS A 787 26.23 -25.20 -8.20
CA LYS A 787 26.56 -25.72 -9.54
C LYS A 787 28.07 -25.92 -9.72
N ILE A 788 28.89 -24.96 -9.28
CA ILE A 788 30.36 -25.07 -9.36
C ILE A 788 30.86 -26.23 -8.49
N LEU A 789 30.32 -26.38 -7.27
CA LEU A 789 30.66 -27.48 -6.36
C LEU A 789 30.23 -28.84 -6.92
N ALA A 790 29.06 -28.93 -7.54
CA ALA A 790 28.60 -30.14 -8.23
C ALA A 790 29.50 -30.48 -9.43
N ASP A 791 29.87 -29.50 -10.26
CA ASP A 791 30.78 -29.67 -11.40
C ASP A 791 32.20 -30.09 -10.99
N ALA A 792 32.62 -29.72 -9.77
CA ALA A 792 33.87 -30.13 -9.13
C ALA A 792 33.79 -31.51 -8.46
N GLY A 793 32.61 -32.14 -8.42
CA GLY A 793 32.39 -33.45 -7.79
C GLY A 793 32.29 -33.40 -6.25
N ILE A 794 32.07 -32.22 -5.66
CA ILE A 794 31.98 -32.02 -4.22
C ILE A 794 30.57 -32.30 -3.70
N LEU A 795 29.53 -31.91 -4.46
CA LEU A 795 28.13 -32.24 -4.14
C LEU A 795 27.70 -33.57 -4.77
N LYS A 796 26.88 -34.35 -4.06
CA LYS A 796 26.31 -35.60 -4.55
C LYS A 796 25.22 -35.32 -5.59
N ASP A 797 25.19 -36.12 -6.66
CA ASP A 797 24.17 -36.08 -7.72
C ASP A 797 24.14 -34.77 -8.56
N PRO A 798 25.16 -34.54 -9.41
CA PRO A 798 25.29 -33.31 -10.20
C PRO A 798 24.14 -33.10 -11.21
N ASP A 799 23.39 -34.14 -11.55
CA ASP A 799 22.27 -34.04 -12.50
C ASP A 799 21.07 -33.29 -11.91
N LYS A 800 20.91 -33.26 -10.59
CA LYS A 800 19.88 -32.46 -9.92
C LYS A 800 20.06 -30.97 -10.20
N PHE A 801 21.28 -30.45 -10.09
CA PHE A 801 21.61 -29.02 -10.25
C PHE A 801 21.51 -28.50 -11.70
N LYS A 802 21.31 -29.41 -12.67
CA LYS A 802 21.21 -29.11 -14.11
C LYS A 802 19.77 -28.88 -14.60
N LYS A 803 18.75 -29.14 -13.76
CA LYS A 803 17.33 -29.07 -14.15
C LYS A 803 16.43 -28.23 -13.23
N VAL A 804 16.91 -27.84 -12.05
CA VAL A 804 16.11 -27.24 -10.97
C VAL A 804 15.39 -25.95 -11.42
N LYS A 805 14.08 -25.91 -11.22
CA LYS A 805 13.27 -24.70 -11.46
C LYS A 805 13.55 -23.67 -10.36
N GLU A 806 13.38 -22.38 -10.66
CA GLU A 806 13.68 -21.28 -9.74
C GLU A 806 13.01 -21.43 -8.35
N LYS A 807 11.75 -21.84 -8.33
CA LYS A 807 10.98 -22.13 -7.10
C LYS A 807 11.58 -23.21 -6.18
N GLU A 808 12.48 -24.05 -6.69
CA GLU A 808 13.13 -25.13 -5.94
C GLU A 808 14.49 -24.70 -5.38
N TRP A 809 15.02 -23.53 -5.75
CA TRP A 809 16.32 -23.04 -5.27
C TRP A 809 16.39 -22.81 -3.76
N PRO A 810 15.36 -22.24 -3.09
CA PRO A 810 15.39 -22.11 -1.63
C PRO A 810 15.49 -23.45 -0.93
N ALA A 811 14.69 -24.44 -1.34
CA ALA A 811 14.75 -25.80 -0.81
C ALA A 811 16.11 -26.46 -1.11
N LEU A 812 16.64 -26.25 -2.32
CA LEU A 812 17.96 -26.76 -2.70
C LEU A 812 19.08 -26.16 -1.84
N ARG A 813 19.06 -24.87 -1.58
CA ARG A 813 19.99 -24.17 -0.67
C ARG A 813 19.91 -24.74 0.74
N TYR A 814 18.70 -24.83 1.28
CA TYR A 814 18.45 -25.37 2.61
C TYR A 814 19.01 -26.80 2.75
N LEU A 815 18.70 -27.68 1.79
CA LEU A 815 19.18 -29.07 1.77
C LEU A 815 20.70 -29.21 1.58
N ASN A 816 21.38 -28.15 1.12
CA ASN A 816 22.84 -28.14 0.91
C ASN A 816 23.54 -27.22 1.92
N GLY A 817 23.08 -27.25 3.17
CA GLY A 817 23.77 -26.61 4.29
C GLY A 817 23.52 -25.11 4.41
N ASN A 818 22.59 -24.56 3.61
CA ASN A 818 22.08 -23.20 3.74
C ASN A 818 23.17 -22.11 3.75
N THR A 819 24.29 -22.37 3.09
CA THR A 819 25.48 -21.51 3.16
C THR A 819 25.22 -20.12 2.54
N PRO A 820 25.58 -19.01 3.22
CA PRO A 820 25.53 -17.68 2.65
C PRO A 820 26.41 -17.54 1.40
N LEU A 821 25.99 -16.67 0.49
CA LEU A 821 26.70 -16.42 -0.76
C LEU A 821 26.90 -14.92 -1.01
N LEU A 822 28.14 -14.52 -1.26
CA LEU A 822 28.51 -13.22 -1.83
C LEU A 822 28.93 -13.42 -3.29
N VAL A 823 28.29 -12.72 -4.24
CA VAL A 823 28.65 -12.74 -5.66
C VAL A 823 29.13 -11.35 -6.07
N ILE A 824 30.38 -11.24 -6.50
CA ILE A 824 30.99 -9.98 -6.93
C ILE A 824 31.13 -9.97 -8.45
N TYR A 825 30.70 -8.87 -9.06
CA TYR A 825 30.80 -8.60 -10.48
C TYR A 825 31.73 -7.41 -10.71
N VAL A 826 32.71 -7.59 -11.60
CA VAL A 826 33.46 -6.49 -12.18
C VAL A 826 32.87 -6.20 -13.56
N VAL A 827 32.18 -5.07 -13.69
CA VAL A 827 31.50 -4.67 -14.91
C VAL A 827 32.45 -3.88 -15.81
N ASN A 828 32.42 -4.21 -17.10
CA ASN A 828 33.17 -3.51 -18.13
C ASN A 828 32.68 -2.05 -18.21
N PRO A 829 33.55 -1.03 -18.05
CA PRO A 829 33.15 0.37 -18.04
C PRO A 829 32.49 0.84 -19.35
N GLN A 830 32.73 0.13 -20.45
CA GLN A 830 32.23 0.45 -21.79
C GLN A 830 31.35 -0.70 -22.30
N SER A 831 30.34 -1.06 -21.51
CA SER A 831 29.44 -2.18 -21.81
C SER A 831 28.41 -1.78 -22.89
N PRO A 832 28.30 -2.51 -24.01
CA PRO A 832 27.36 -2.17 -25.08
C PRO A 832 25.90 -2.52 -24.73
N SER A 833 24.97 -1.72 -25.28
CA SER A 833 23.51 -1.73 -25.10
C SER A 833 22.75 -2.97 -25.61
N GLU A 834 23.36 -3.74 -26.52
CA GLU A 834 22.68 -4.74 -27.37
C GLU A 834 21.51 -4.16 -28.21
N GLY A 835 21.49 -2.84 -28.50
CA GLY A 835 20.47 -2.21 -29.36
C GLY A 835 19.04 -2.24 -28.80
N ARG A 836 18.88 -2.47 -27.49
CA ARG A 836 17.57 -2.54 -26.83
C ARG A 836 16.99 -1.14 -26.60
N ALA A 837 15.72 -0.94 -26.94
CA ALA A 837 15.05 0.38 -26.94
C ALA A 837 15.02 1.12 -25.59
N THR A 838 15.25 0.42 -24.47
CA THR A 838 15.27 0.98 -23.10
C THR A 838 16.67 1.11 -22.49
N ARG A 839 17.73 0.76 -23.25
CA ARG A 839 19.11 0.66 -22.74
C ARG A 839 20.09 1.52 -23.54
N ARG A 840 21.08 2.08 -22.86
CA ARG A 840 22.22 2.79 -23.44
C ARG A 840 23.52 2.05 -23.13
N ASP A 841 24.57 2.35 -23.89
CA ASP A 841 25.91 1.90 -23.56
C ASP A 841 26.31 2.46 -22.18
N LEU A 842 26.96 1.62 -21.37
CA LEU A 842 27.57 2.06 -20.13
C LEU A 842 28.80 2.89 -20.47
N ASP A 843 28.99 4.01 -19.78
CA ASP A 843 30.12 4.90 -19.98
C ASP A 843 30.72 5.30 -18.63
N ALA A 844 31.26 4.32 -17.91
CA ALA A 844 31.91 4.54 -16.62
C ALA A 844 33.39 4.94 -16.79
N THR A 845 33.91 5.77 -15.88
CA THR A 845 35.32 6.21 -15.93
C THR A 845 36.33 5.14 -15.51
N ALA A 846 35.87 4.10 -14.80
CA ALA A 846 36.66 2.96 -14.36
C ALA A 846 35.79 1.68 -14.31
N PRO A 847 36.40 0.47 -14.27
CA PRO A 847 35.66 -0.76 -14.03
C PRO A 847 34.77 -0.65 -12.78
N VAL A 848 33.54 -1.14 -12.89
CA VAL A 848 32.56 -0.95 -11.81
C VAL A 848 32.44 -2.25 -11.04
N VAL A 849 32.88 -2.24 -9.78
CA VAL A 849 32.66 -3.37 -8.86
C VAL A 849 31.26 -3.23 -8.27
N LEU A 850 30.46 -4.29 -8.37
CA LEU A 850 29.15 -4.41 -7.74
C LEU A 850 29.02 -5.80 -7.13
N HIS A 851 28.16 -5.96 -6.15
CA HIS A 851 27.92 -7.27 -5.53
C HIS A 851 26.45 -7.59 -5.34
N ALA A 852 26.20 -8.89 -5.17
CA ALA A 852 24.95 -9.43 -4.69
C ALA A 852 25.20 -10.34 -3.47
N VAL A 853 24.35 -10.28 -2.48
CA VAL A 853 24.44 -11.00 -1.20
C VAL A 853 23.19 -11.85 -1.01
N LEU A 854 23.36 -13.14 -0.77
CA LEU A 854 22.31 -14.09 -0.40
C LEU A 854 22.62 -14.61 0.99
N LEU A 855 21.70 -14.42 1.93
CA LEU A 855 21.88 -14.78 3.33
C LEU A 855 21.19 -16.11 3.66
N PRO A 856 21.71 -16.87 4.64
CA PRO A 856 21.14 -18.16 5.04
C PRO A 856 19.71 -17.98 5.51
N GLN A 857 18.83 -18.96 5.26
CA GLN A 857 17.52 -19.05 5.91
C GLN A 857 17.69 -19.27 7.42
N VAL A 858 17.14 -18.40 8.26
CA VAL A 858 17.12 -18.61 9.72
C VAL A 858 15.71 -19.06 10.10
N ALA A 859 15.58 -20.11 10.91
CA ALA A 859 14.27 -20.56 11.38
C ALA A 859 13.53 -19.39 12.08
N GLY A 860 12.25 -19.19 11.77
CA GLY A 860 11.44 -18.08 12.32
C GLY A 860 11.53 -16.75 11.54
N SER A 861 12.14 -16.72 10.36
CA SER A 861 12.23 -15.51 9.53
C SER A 861 11.25 -15.57 8.34
N GLY A 862 10.25 -14.70 8.37
CA GLY A 862 9.21 -14.58 7.35
C GLY A 862 9.54 -13.48 6.35
N ASP A 863 9.23 -13.72 5.07
CA ASP A 863 9.67 -12.95 3.91
C ASP A 863 9.63 -11.40 4.04
N GLY A 864 10.74 -10.85 4.53
CA GLY A 864 11.12 -9.43 4.53
C GLY A 864 10.77 -8.61 5.79
N HIS A 865 11.08 -7.31 5.78
CA HIS A 865 10.99 -6.46 6.97
C HIS A 865 9.60 -5.77 7.10
N PHE A 866 8.90 -5.99 8.22
CA PHE A 866 7.54 -5.50 8.51
C PHE A 866 7.50 -4.57 9.73
N VAL A 867 6.42 -3.80 9.85
CA VAL A 867 6.07 -3.05 11.06
C VAL A 867 4.70 -3.52 11.55
N ALA A 868 4.58 -3.79 12.85
CA ALA A 868 3.34 -4.15 13.52
C ALA A 868 3.35 -3.63 14.97
N VAL A 869 2.21 -3.68 15.65
CA VAL A 869 2.15 -3.48 17.12
C VAL A 869 2.31 -4.82 17.83
N GLU A 870 2.95 -4.80 18.99
CA GLU A 870 2.98 -5.95 19.89
C GLU A 870 1.60 -6.08 20.55
N THR A 871 1.08 -7.29 20.57
CA THR A 871 -0.18 -7.65 21.24
C THR A 871 0.14 -8.52 22.45
N ASN A 872 -0.68 -8.49 23.50
CA ASN A 872 -0.48 -9.20 24.77
C ASN A 872 -0.62 -10.73 24.67
N ASP A 873 0.19 -11.37 23.83
CA ASP A 873 0.54 -12.78 23.95
C ASP A 873 2.07 -12.86 23.78
N PRO A 874 2.83 -13.39 24.76
CA PRO A 874 4.24 -13.66 24.56
C PRO A 874 4.38 -14.65 23.40
N GLU A 875 5.33 -14.41 22.49
CA GLU A 875 5.90 -15.55 21.77
C GLU A 875 6.24 -16.59 22.85
N PRO A 876 5.83 -17.86 22.71
CA PRO A 876 6.19 -18.86 23.71
C PRO A 876 7.71 -18.84 23.84
N ASP A 877 8.19 -18.49 25.04
CA ASP A 877 9.60 -18.51 25.38
C ASP A 877 10.18 -19.87 24.95
N GLU A 878 11.33 -19.86 24.28
CA GLU A 878 12.06 -21.06 23.85
C GLU A 878 12.58 -21.93 25.03
N GLU A 879 12.07 -21.74 26.25
CA GLU A 879 12.53 -22.43 27.47
C GLU A 879 11.61 -23.57 27.96
N GLU A 880 10.42 -23.81 27.38
CA GLU A 880 9.55 -24.95 27.75
C GLU A 880 9.78 -26.24 26.91
N GLN A 881 11.03 -26.55 26.54
CA GLN A 881 11.39 -27.83 25.89
C GLN A 881 12.29 -28.76 26.74
N GLU A 882 12.36 -28.58 28.07
CA GLU A 882 13.11 -29.51 28.93
C GLU A 882 12.29 -30.25 30.01
N GLU A 883 10.98 -30.05 30.15
CA GLU A 883 10.16 -30.78 31.12
C GLU A 883 9.05 -31.63 30.48
N ASP A 884 9.42 -32.60 29.62
CA ASP A 884 8.53 -33.74 29.35
C ASP A 884 9.30 -35.03 29.00
N ASN A 885 10.39 -35.28 29.73
CA ASN A 885 11.19 -36.50 29.63
C ASN A 885 11.35 -37.18 31.01
N SER A 886 10.24 -37.49 31.67
CA SER A 886 10.23 -38.49 32.74
C SER A 886 8.82 -39.05 33.01
N PHE A 887 8.37 -39.99 32.18
CA PHE A 887 7.34 -40.94 32.59
C PHE A 887 7.53 -42.30 31.91
N LEU A 888 8.59 -42.98 32.33
CA LEU A 888 8.74 -44.44 32.22
C LEU A 888 9.36 -44.92 33.52
N ASP A 889 8.52 -45.19 34.52
CA ASP A 889 8.79 -46.21 35.53
C ASP A 889 7.43 -46.88 35.85
N LEU A 890 7.30 -48.11 35.34
CA LEU A 890 6.24 -49.05 35.66
C LEU A 890 6.62 -49.70 36.99
N ASP A 891 5.85 -49.44 38.04
CA ASP A 891 5.90 -50.25 39.27
C ASP A 891 5.08 -51.53 39.07
N ASP A 892 5.77 -52.64 39.28
CA ASP A 892 5.23 -53.98 39.47
C ASP A 892 4.40 -54.09 40.77
N ASP A 893 3.38 -54.95 40.69
CA ASP A 893 2.79 -55.76 41.76
C ASP A 893 2.15 -55.07 42.99
N ASP A 894 0.82 -55.20 43.14
CA ASP A 894 0.30 -56.20 44.09
C ASP A 894 -1.21 -56.50 43.93
N GLU A 895 -1.53 -57.75 44.26
CA GLU A 895 -2.78 -58.48 44.11
C GLU A 895 -4.00 -57.90 44.87
N GLY A 896 -5.21 -58.28 44.43
CA GLY A 896 -6.34 -58.36 45.35
C GLY A 896 -7.74 -58.34 44.71
N ASP A 897 -8.19 -59.50 44.25
CA ASP A 897 -9.60 -59.85 44.04
C ASP A 897 -10.53 -59.39 45.18
N TYR A 898 -11.79 -59.03 44.88
CA TYR A 898 -12.97 -59.75 45.41
C TYR A 898 -14.31 -59.17 44.88
N ASP A 899 -15.07 -60.09 44.27
CA ASP A 899 -16.53 -60.28 44.21
C ASP A 899 -17.49 -59.26 43.55
N GLY A 900 -18.23 -59.77 42.55
CA GLY A 900 -19.53 -59.25 42.09
C GLY A 900 -19.89 -59.61 40.66
#